data_AF-A0A3A4NTT0-F1
#
_entry.id   AF-A0A3A4NTT0-F1
#
_cell.length_a   1.000
_cell.length_b   1.000
_cell.length_c   1.000
_cell.angle_alpha   90.00
_cell.angle_beta   90.00
_cell.angle_gamma   90.00
#
_symmetry.space_group_name_H-M   'P 1'
#
loop_
_entity.id
_entity.type
_entity.pdbx_description
1 polymer ?
#
loop_
_entity_poly.entity_id
_entity_poly.type
_entity_poly.pdbx_seq_one_letter_code
_entity_poly.pdbx_strand_id
1 'polypeptide(L)'
;MIKFFTTILMTIAAICLLGGMPLGHSAGEIKLGALVPLTGEFSEQGQWYQEAIMLASEDFNAYLARNNYPYHLQVVMEDTGTNPAQALEKLRTFKTQDIVFVIGPFTSAEAAAVKDFADENDMLLVSPTSTAVSLAIAGDTLIRLAPDDSKQAGVIAKEIQWNGITKIFGIARNDEFGNSLSQAMIDWITEMNGEYRVVTQYAPNTEDYTTHLQVLNQQVEAAAAEIGAASVAVHLISYEEATHIFRQASAFPALTSVAWFGCDGTGGAPVFLNDPIAAEFAVATRFSSPAFAPIAPSLQIWEGLKNRLQTVWNHRSNLLSVLTYDSVWLGGWCSLEGQTISDFREFFSKFFGNAGSIVFNEADDATLGNFNMLVSAKTGKGYRWRHGHSYRLTPRRLVGPEAYPLTFSSTTPPAGEFTISALLPLTGSLASAGRSAQAVLELAQNDVNLFLSNAGYPTRIRIQAADTQTDPTAALHALTTLHQNGGSRIVIGPFSSTSLAAVQSYAEENQLCLISPGSSAPSLAIAGDAIFRLIPDDTFQAEALAVLMQQNGIQTVVPIYRDDIYGNELRDALQASFTALNGAMMDGVKYDMTITDFTTVVNELEAKVQDVVTQFGASSVAVELISYEEAAQILALADQSVLLRSVRWFGCDANNRLTGIIDHPDALHGALQTQFTASSFSPNMMVEYYGEGLMKRAPIENFITQMHNTYGLQPSVYDYGVYDALWIAVFSYLSAGWNAEGDLLKATIPVMAEFSSGYCGPTDLNESGDMKYGSYGFSALRRTENAYAWDYTSGYFFGLTGNYFRIIEPESLIPSHANQWELFE
;
A
#
# COMPACT_ATOMS: atom_id res chain seq x y z
N MET A 1 -35.02 -15.68 -10.16
CA MET A 1 -34.09 -14.62 -10.61
C MET A 1 -32.82 -14.61 -9.73
N ILE A 2 -32.32 -15.80 -9.35
CA ILE A 2 -31.33 -16.03 -8.27
C ILE A 2 -30.11 -16.84 -8.81
N LYS A 3 -30.10 -17.16 -10.12
CA LYS A 3 -29.07 -17.99 -10.77
C LYS A 3 -28.03 -17.21 -11.61
N PHE A 4 -27.96 -15.89 -11.48
CA PHE A 4 -27.14 -15.03 -12.37
C PHE A 4 -26.03 -14.23 -11.67
N PHE A 5 -25.82 -14.44 -10.36
CA PHE A 5 -24.84 -13.71 -9.53
C PHE A 5 -23.46 -14.38 -9.41
N THR A 6 -23.28 -15.59 -9.92
CA THR A 6 -22.19 -16.56 -9.64
C THR A 6 -20.82 -16.27 -10.25
N THR A 7 -20.63 -15.08 -10.79
CA THR A 7 -19.68 -14.85 -11.88
C THR A 7 -18.32 -14.14 -11.59
N ILE A 8 -18.36 -12.92 -11.00
CA ILE A 8 -17.49 -11.79 -11.44
C ILE A 8 -16.32 -11.48 -10.53
N LEU A 9 -15.96 -12.16 -9.45
CA LEU A 9 -15.03 -11.50 -8.52
C LEU A 9 -13.58 -11.28 -9.01
N MET A 10 -13.26 -11.70 -10.24
CA MET A 10 -12.17 -12.62 -10.36
C MET A 10 -11.08 -12.37 -11.43
N THR A 11 -11.04 -11.14 -11.96
CA THR A 11 -10.21 -10.74 -13.13
C THR A 11 -8.98 -9.84 -12.87
N ILE A 12 -8.80 -9.28 -11.67
CA ILE A 12 -7.92 -8.11 -11.52
C ILE A 12 -6.42 -8.38 -11.55
N ALA A 13 -5.94 -9.60 -11.29
CA ALA A 13 -4.50 -9.78 -11.32
C ALA A 13 -3.91 -10.01 -12.73
N ALA A 14 -4.74 -10.34 -13.73
CA ALA A 14 -4.26 -10.64 -15.09
C ALA A 14 -4.27 -9.44 -16.08
N ILE A 15 -4.73 -8.24 -15.69
CA ILE A 15 -4.82 -7.08 -16.61
C ILE A 15 -3.77 -5.99 -16.34
N CYS A 16 -2.88 -6.17 -15.36
CA CYS A 16 -1.60 -5.46 -15.37
C CYS A 16 -0.62 -5.99 -16.45
N LEU A 17 -1.01 -7.00 -17.26
CA LEU A 17 -0.12 -7.67 -18.23
C LEU A 17 -0.67 -7.87 -19.66
N LEU A 18 -1.77 -7.23 -20.07
CA LEU A 18 -2.26 -7.35 -21.46
C LEU A 18 -1.50 -6.41 -22.42
N GLY A 19 -0.22 -6.71 -22.62
CA GLY A 19 0.65 -6.19 -23.67
C GLY A 19 1.20 -7.32 -24.54
N GLY A 20 0.31 -8.06 -25.22
CA GLY A 20 0.65 -9.01 -26.29
C GLY A 20 1.04 -10.41 -25.82
N MET A 21 0.10 -11.36 -25.99
CA MET A 21 0.46 -12.77 -26.16
C MET A 21 -0.06 -13.29 -27.50
N PRO A 22 0.69 -14.16 -28.18
CA PRO A 22 0.27 -14.76 -29.42
C PRO A 22 -1.00 -15.60 -29.19
N LEU A 23 -1.95 -15.46 -30.12
CA LEU A 23 -3.09 -16.37 -30.27
C LEU A 23 -2.58 -17.81 -30.34
N GLY A 24 -2.71 -18.57 -29.25
CA GLY A 24 -2.37 -19.99 -29.23
C GLY A 24 -2.14 -20.62 -27.86
N HIS A 25 -3.06 -20.48 -26.90
CA HIS A 25 -3.07 -21.36 -25.71
C HIS A 25 -4.00 -22.56 -25.96
N SER A 26 -3.46 -23.78 -25.89
CA SER A 26 -4.26 -25.01 -25.88
C SER A 26 -5.03 -25.13 -24.57
N ALA A 27 -6.23 -25.71 -24.60
CA ALA A 27 -7.02 -25.96 -23.40
C ALA A 27 -6.24 -26.76 -22.34
N GLY A 28 -6.32 -26.39 -21.05
CA GLY A 28 -5.53 -26.98 -19.98
C GLY A 28 -6.20 -26.98 -18.60
N GLU A 29 -5.72 -27.82 -17.70
CA GLU A 29 -6.16 -27.91 -16.30
C GLU A 29 -5.12 -27.25 -15.39
N ILE A 30 -5.54 -26.31 -14.54
CA ILE A 30 -4.72 -25.72 -13.48
C ILE A 30 -4.93 -26.57 -12.23
N LYS A 31 -3.86 -27.16 -11.69
CA LYS A 31 -3.92 -27.99 -10.47
C LYS A 31 -3.22 -27.32 -9.31
N LEU A 32 -3.98 -27.09 -8.24
CA LEU A 32 -3.44 -26.66 -6.95
C LEU A 32 -3.62 -27.78 -5.93
N GLY A 33 -2.68 -27.92 -5.01
CA GLY A 33 -2.83 -28.78 -3.83
C GLY A 33 -3.43 -27.99 -2.67
N ALA A 34 -4.07 -28.68 -1.74
CA ALA A 34 -4.47 -28.09 -0.46
C ALA A 34 -4.34 -29.12 0.67
N LEU A 35 -3.55 -28.78 1.68
CA LEU A 35 -3.36 -29.59 2.89
C LEU A 35 -4.31 -29.07 3.96
N VAL A 36 -5.47 -29.70 4.14
CA VAL A 36 -6.55 -29.17 4.99
C VAL A 36 -6.79 -30.12 6.19
N PRO A 37 -6.92 -29.63 7.44
CA PRO A 37 -7.17 -30.48 8.60
C PRO A 37 -8.65 -30.87 8.69
N LEU A 38 -9.12 -31.78 7.81
CA LEU A 38 -10.52 -32.20 7.75
C LEU A 38 -10.90 -33.15 8.91
N THR A 39 -9.92 -33.85 9.47
CA THR A 39 -10.06 -34.63 10.70
C THR A 39 -9.08 -34.16 11.78
N GLY A 40 -9.25 -34.67 13.01
CA GLY A 40 -8.43 -34.29 14.15
C GLY A 40 -8.97 -33.07 14.91
N GLU A 41 -8.10 -32.46 15.73
CA GLU A 41 -8.42 -31.37 16.66
C GLU A 41 -9.04 -30.16 15.95
N PHE A 42 -8.58 -29.83 14.73
CA PHE A 42 -9.04 -28.67 13.97
C PHE A 42 -10.08 -28.99 12.88
N SER A 43 -10.76 -30.14 13.00
CA SER A 43 -11.74 -30.58 11.97
C SER A 43 -12.89 -29.60 11.73
N GLU A 44 -13.33 -28.87 12.75
CA GLU A 44 -14.36 -27.83 12.58
C GLU A 44 -13.84 -26.67 11.72
N GLN A 45 -12.65 -26.15 12.02
CA GLN A 45 -12.02 -25.08 11.23
C GLN A 45 -11.65 -25.58 9.82
N GLY A 46 -11.21 -26.84 9.72
CA GLY A 46 -10.92 -27.50 8.43
C GLY A 46 -12.12 -27.53 7.49
N GLN A 47 -13.33 -27.71 8.02
CA GLN A 47 -14.56 -27.59 7.22
C GLN A 47 -14.74 -26.17 6.67
N TRP A 48 -14.50 -25.13 7.48
CA TRP A 48 -14.60 -23.73 7.03
C TRP A 48 -13.59 -23.43 5.91
N TYR A 49 -12.37 -23.96 6.03
CA TYR A 49 -11.32 -23.79 5.02
C TYR A 49 -11.62 -24.55 3.73
N GLN A 50 -12.14 -25.77 3.83
CA GLN A 50 -12.62 -26.54 2.68
C GLN A 50 -13.72 -25.78 1.92
N GLU A 51 -14.68 -25.21 2.63
CA GLU A 51 -15.76 -24.41 2.04
C GLU A 51 -15.24 -23.15 1.35
N ALA A 52 -14.30 -22.45 1.98
CA ALA A 52 -13.62 -21.30 1.37
C ALA A 52 -12.88 -21.69 0.07
N ILE A 53 -12.19 -22.83 0.08
CA ILE A 53 -11.48 -23.36 -1.09
C ILE A 53 -12.46 -23.70 -2.22
N MET A 54 -13.59 -24.35 -1.88
CA MET A 54 -14.63 -24.69 -2.86
C MET A 54 -15.26 -23.44 -3.47
N LEU A 55 -15.65 -22.47 -2.63
CA LEU A 55 -16.23 -21.20 -3.12
C LEU A 55 -15.26 -20.48 -4.05
N ALA A 56 -13.99 -20.38 -3.67
CA ALA A 56 -12.98 -19.77 -4.51
C ALA A 56 -12.81 -20.55 -5.81
N SER A 57 -12.72 -21.87 -5.77
CA SER A 57 -12.59 -22.67 -6.99
C SER A 57 -13.76 -22.45 -7.96
N GLU A 58 -14.98 -22.36 -7.44
CA GLU A 58 -16.17 -22.03 -8.22
C GLU A 58 -16.08 -20.64 -8.85
N ASP A 59 -15.79 -19.62 -8.03
CA ASP A 59 -15.69 -18.24 -8.50
C ASP A 59 -14.55 -18.08 -9.55
N PHE A 60 -13.44 -18.85 -9.44
CA PHE A 60 -12.28 -18.77 -10.35
C PHE A 60 -12.65 -19.31 -11.72
N ASN A 61 -13.27 -20.48 -11.73
CA ASN A 61 -13.72 -21.10 -12.97
C ASN A 61 -14.79 -20.25 -13.66
N ALA A 62 -15.65 -19.60 -12.87
CA ALA A 62 -16.58 -18.60 -13.36
C ALA A 62 -15.86 -17.44 -14.07
N TYR A 63 -14.80 -16.91 -13.45
CA TYR A 63 -13.95 -15.89 -14.06
C TYR A 63 -13.29 -16.33 -15.35
N LEU A 64 -12.65 -17.51 -15.35
CA LEU A 64 -12.01 -18.09 -16.54
C LEU A 64 -13.01 -18.15 -17.71
N ALA A 65 -14.22 -18.64 -17.44
CA ALA A 65 -15.28 -18.75 -18.44
C ALA A 65 -15.72 -17.39 -19.01
N ARG A 66 -15.84 -16.34 -18.18
CA ARG A 66 -16.26 -15.01 -18.65
C ARG A 66 -15.26 -14.33 -19.55
N ASN A 67 -14.00 -14.54 -19.27
CA ASN A 67 -12.90 -13.91 -19.98
C ASN A 67 -12.37 -14.79 -21.11
N ASN A 68 -13.07 -15.90 -21.40
CA ASN A 68 -12.73 -16.87 -22.44
C ASN A 68 -11.32 -17.46 -22.27
N TYR A 69 -10.84 -17.59 -21.03
CA TYR A 69 -9.61 -18.33 -20.75
C TYR A 69 -9.87 -19.83 -20.96
N PRO A 70 -9.04 -20.55 -21.74
CA PRO A 70 -9.24 -21.95 -22.07
C PRO A 70 -8.79 -22.91 -20.95
N TYR A 71 -8.89 -22.49 -19.69
CA TYR A 71 -8.40 -23.22 -18.52
C TYR A 71 -9.53 -23.64 -17.59
N HIS A 72 -9.29 -24.67 -16.78
CA HIS A 72 -10.14 -25.06 -15.66
C HIS A 72 -9.29 -25.28 -14.41
N LEU A 73 -9.63 -24.61 -13.31
CA LEU A 73 -9.00 -24.77 -12.01
C LEU A 73 -9.57 -25.96 -11.25
N GLN A 74 -8.68 -26.84 -10.81
CA GLN A 74 -8.95 -27.95 -9.90
C GLN A 74 -8.05 -27.83 -8.66
N VAL A 75 -8.67 -27.78 -7.48
CA VAL A 75 -7.94 -27.88 -6.21
C VAL A 75 -8.05 -29.31 -5.67
N VAL A 76 -6.92 -29.98 -5.52
CA VAL A 76 -6.81 -31.32 -4.93
C VAL A 76 -6.59 -31.19 -3.43
N MET A 77 -7.62 -31.49 -2.64
CA MET A 77 -7.57 -31.42 -1.18
C MET A 77 -7.17 -32.77 -0.58
N GLU A 78 -6.22 -32.74 0.36
CA GLU A 78 -5.81 -33.89 1.17
C GLU A 78 -5.99 -33.59 2.65
N ASP A 79 -6.55 -34.55 3.39
CA ASP A 79 -6.73 -34.44 4.83
C ASP A 79 -5.40 -34.64 5.57
N THR A 80 -5.03 -33.66 6.38
CA THR A 80 -3.83 -33.73 7.23
C THR A 80 -4.08 -34.34 8.59
N GLY A 81 -5.33 -34.46 9.03
CA GLY A 81 -5.67 -34.97 10.35
C GLY A 81 -5.14 -34.12 11.52
N THR A 82 -4.79 -32.85 11.27
CA THR A 82 -3.99 -32.02 12.21
C THR A 82 -2.69 -32.73 12.63
N ASN A 83 -2.05 -33.46 11.71
CA ASN A 83 -0.90 -34.30 12.01
C ASN A 83 0.29 -33.92 11.11
N PRO A 84 1.40 -33.41 11.68
CA PRO A 84 2.55 -32.97 10.89
C PRO A 84 3.18 -34.06 10.01
N ALA A 85 3.20 -35.32 10.48
CA ALA A 85 3.75 -36.44 9.70
C ALA A 85 2.85 -36.80 8.52
N GLN A 86 1.53 -36.76 8.72
CA GLN A 86 0.55 -36.98 7.66
C GLN A 86 0.60 -35.83 6.64
N ALA A 87 0.69 -34.57 7.07
CA ALA A 87 0.84 -33.42 6.17
C ALA A 87 2.05 -33.58 5.23
N LEU A 88 3.19 -34.05 5.74
CA LEU A 88 4.38 -34.34 4.92
C LEU A 88 4.16 -35.50 3.94
N GLU A 89 3.48 -36.57 4.35
CA GLU A 89 3.10 -37.67 3.46
C GLU A 89 2.21 -37.17 2.30
N LYS A 90 1.25 -36.29 2.60
CA LYS A 90 0.35 -35.71 1.61
C LYS A 90 1.07 -34.73 0.68
N LEU A 91 1.99 -33.91 1.18
CA LEU A 91 2.80 -33.04 0.34
C LEU A 91 3.67 -33.84 -0.65
N ARG A 92 4.27 -34.95 -0.21
CA ARG A 92 5.00 -35.87 -1.11
C ARG A 92 4.10 -36.43 -2.19
N THR A 93 2.84 -36.72 -1.86
CA THR A 93 1.85 -37.20 -2.83
C THR A 93 1.55 -36.11 -3.87
N PHE A 94 1.39 -34.85 -3.47
CA PHE A 94 1.25 -33.72 -4.42
C PHE A 94 2.45 -33.60 -5.36
N LYS A 95 3.68 -33.77 -4.88
CA LYS A 95 4.86 -33.76 -5.75
C LYS A 95 4.80 -34.84 -6.84
N THR A 96 4.31 -36.04 -6.53
CA THR A 96 4.14 -37.11 -7.54
C THR A 96 3.06 -36.81 -8.59
N GLN A 97 2.22 -35.81 -8.34
CA GLN A 97 1.15 -35.36 -9.24
C GLN A 97 1.54 -34.08 -10.01
N ASP A 98 2.81 -33.67 -9.94
CA ASP A 98 3.34 -32.44 -10.52
C ASP A 98 2.64 -31.16 -10.00
N ILE A 99 2.07 -31.23 -8.79
CA ILE A 99 1.51 -30.06 -8.11
C ILE A 99 2.66 -29.30 -7.44
N VAL A 100 2.78 -28.02 -7.76
CA VAL A 100 3.82 -27.14 -7.20
C VAL A 100 3.27 -26.10 -6.23
N PHE A 101 2.02 -25.66 -6.41
CA PHE A 101 1.37 -24.68 -5.55
C PHE A 101 0.45 -25.39 -4.57
N VAL A 102 0.67 -25.18 -3.27
CA VAL A 102 -0.07 -25.85 -2.20
C VAL A 102 -0.62 -24.82 -1.22
N ILE A 103 -1.94 -24.87 -1.03
CA ILE A 103 -2.64 -24.06 -0.03
C ILE A 103 -2.53 -24.77 1.33
N GLY A 104 -2.16 -24.01 2.34
CA GLY A 104 -1.77 -24.55 3.64
C GLY A 104 -0.26 -24.88 3.70
N PRO A 105 0.20 -25.52 4.80
CA PRO A 105 -0.62 -26.07 5.88
C PRO A 105 -1.34 -25.02 6.74
N PHE A 106 -2.32 -25.45 7.54
CA PHE A 106 -3.16 -24.55 8.36
C PHE A 106 -2.72 -24.46 9.82
N THR A 107 -1.68 -25.19 10.22
CA THR A 107 -1.08 -25.10 11.55
C THR A 107 0.42 -24.88 11.43
N SER A 108 1.00 -24.12 12.37
CA SER A 108 2.45 -23.89 12.42
C SER A 108 3.24 -25.19 12.58
N ALA A 109 2.70 -26.18 13.30
CA ALA A 109 3.35 -27.48 13.46
C ALA A 109 3.42 -28.27 12.15
N GLU A 110 2.37 -28.23 11.32
CA GLU A 110 2.39 -28.85 10.00
C GLU A 110 3.31 -28.07 9.05
N ALA A 111 3.25 -26.73 9.04
CA ALA A 111 4.14 -25.89 8.23
C ALA A 111 5.61 -26.18 8.53
N ALA A 112 5.99 -26.24 9.81
CA ALA A 112 7.34 -26.59 10.25
C ALA A 112 7.80 -27.97 9.74
N ALA A 113 6.89 -28.94 9.68
CA ALA A 113 7.20 -30.31 9.27
C ALA A 113 7.32 -30.50 7.74
N VAL A 114 6.75 -29.59 6.95
CA VAL A 114 6.72 -29.73 5.49
C VAL A 114 7.64 -28.77 4.75
N LYS A 115 8.03 -27.63 5.36
CA LYS A 115 8.79 -26.57 4.68
C LYS A 115 10.10 -27.06 4.05
N ASP A 116 10.87 -27.90 4.76
CA ASP A 116 12.17 -28.37 4.26
C ASP A 116 12.01 -29.23 2.99
N PHE A 117 10.95 -30.04 2.95
CA PHE A 117 10.64 -30.82 1.75
C PHE A 117 10.17 -29.93 0.61
N ALA A 118 9.40 -28.88 0.90
CA ALA A 118 8.94 -27.93 -0.09
C ALA A 118 10.11 -27.15 -0.73
N ASP A 119 11.04 -26.66 0.09
CA ASP A 119 12.27 -25.98 -0.33
C ASP A 119 13.14 -26.88 -1.21
N GLU A 120 13.36 -28.14 -0.81
CA GLU A 120 14.16 -29.12 -1.57
C GLU A 120 13.52 -29.51 -2.91
N ASN A 121 12.22 -29.26 -3.12
CA ASN A 121 11.46 -29.73 -4.27
C ASN A 121 10.80 -28.62 -5.08
N ASP A 122 11.17 -27.36 -4.83
CA ASP A 122 10.61 -26.16 -5.49
C ASP A 122 9.07 -26.15 -5.46
N MET A 123 8.49 -26.44 -4.28
CA MET A 123 7.04 -26.39 -4.07
C MET A 123 6.70 -25.13 -3.27
N LEU A 124 5.79 -24.31 -3.76
CA LEU A 124 5.32 -23.12 -3.06
C LEU A 124 4.20 -23.47 -2.09
N LEU A 125 4.41 -23.16 -0.81
CA LEU A 125 3.39 -23.28 0.23
C LEU A 125 2.80 -21.90 0.52
N VAL A 126 1.47 -21.78 0.48
CA VAL A 126 0.77 -20.55 0.85
C VAL A 126 -0.11 -20.84 2.05
N SER A 127 0.39 -20.51 3.24
CA SER A 127 -0.32 -20.71 4.49
C SER A 127 -1.17 -19.49 4.86
N PRO A 128 -2.50 -19.64 4.95
CA PRO A 128 -3.36 -18.55 5.37
C PRO A 128 -3.41 -18.34 6.89
N THR A 129 -2.87 -19.26 7.69
CA THR A 129 -3.13 -19.32 9.15
C THR A 129 -1.94 -19.69 10.04
N SER A 130 -0.77 -20.02 9.48
CA SER A 130 0.40 -20.35 10.31
C SER A 130 1.11 -19.08 10.78
N THR A 131 1.19 -18.87 12.09
CA THR A 131 1.65 -17.59 12.67
C THR A 131 2.98 -17.66 13.42
N ALA A 132 3.46 -18.86 13.78
CA ALA A 132 4.71 -19.01 14.56
C ALA A 132 5.89 -18.18 14.00
N VAL A 133 6.56 -17.44 14.88
CA VAL A 133 7.68 -16.54 14.56
C VAL A 133 8.89 -17.30 14.01
N SER A 134 9.10 -18.53 14.45
CA SER A 134 10.16 -19.43 13.99
C SER A 134 10.07 -19.79 12.50
N LEU A 135 8.90 -19.57 11.88
CA LEU A 135 8.67 -19.80 10.45
C LEU A 135 8.92 -18.56 9.59
N ALA A 136 9.28 -17.42 10.18
CA ALA A 136 9.64 -16.21 9.45
C ALA A 136 11.09 -16.32 8.90
N ILE A 137 11.27 -17.10 7.83
CA ILE A 137 12.59 -17.42 7.25
C ILE A 137 12.72 -16.75 5.88
N ALA A 138 13.68 -15.83 5.74
CA ALA A 138 13.91 -15.15 4.47
C ALA A 138 14.36 -16.11 3.37
N GLY A 139 13.66 -16.07 2.23
CA GLY A 139 14.00 -16.79 1.00
C GLY A 139 13.55 -18.25 0.92
N ASP A 140 12.79 -18.75 1.89
CA ASP A 140 12.18 -20.09 1.83
C ASP A 140 10.96 -20.14 0.89
N THR A 141 10.32 -21.30 0.74
CA THR A 141 9.15 -21.50 -0.13
C THR A 141 7.81 -21.32 0.60
N LEU A 142 7.81 -20.78 1.83
CA LEU A 142 6.61 -20.62 2.64
C LEU A 142 6.14 -19.17 2.66
N ILE A 143 5.03 -18.89 1.99
CA ILE A 143 4.36 -17.58 2.04
C ILE A 143 3.27 -17.64 3.10
N ARG A 144 3.23 -16.65 4.00
CA ARG A 144 2.25 -16.58 5.09
C ARG A 144 1.36 -15.36 4.93
N LEU A 145 0.08 -15.59 4.66
CA LEU A 145 -0.90 -14.50 4.47
C LEU A 145 -1.41 -13.90 5.78
N ALA A 146 -1.17 -14.58 6.91
CA ALA A 146 -1.36 -14.03 8.24
C ALA A 146 -0.02 -13.45 8.75
N PRO A 147 -0.05 -12.35 9.53
CA PRO A 147 1.15 -11.83 10.17
C PRO A 147 1.70 -12.83 11.19
N ASP A 148 3.00 -12.75 11.42
CA ASP A 148 3.67 -13.57 12.43
C ASP A 148 3.26 -13.18 13.87
N ASP A 149 3.39 -14.12 14.80
CA ASP A 149 2.96 -13.98 16.19
C ASP A 149 3.70 -12.90 16.99
N SER A 150 4.83 -12.37 16.50
CA SER A 150 5.46 -11.20 17.10
C SER A 150 4.54 -9.98 17.08
N LYS A 151 3.66 -9.88 16.07
CA LYS A 151 2.70 -8.78 15.95
C LYS A 151 1.60 -8.89 16.98
N GLN A 152 1.05 -10.10 17.13
CA GLN A 152 0.07 -10.41 18.16
C GLN A 152 0.64 -10.23 19.58
N ALA A 153 1.86 -10.71 19.83
CA ALA A 153 2.54 -10.53 21.11
C ALA A 153 2.67 -9.04 21.48
N GLY A 154 3.02 -8.19 20.51
CA GLY A 154 3.10 -6.74 20.72
C GLY A 154 1.76 -6.09 21.08
N VAL A 155 0.66 -6.57 20.50
CA VAL A 155 -0.71 -6.10 20.85
C VAL A 155 -1.05 -6.48 22.28
N ILE A 156 -0.85 -7.75 22.65
CA ILE A 156 -1.12 -8.25 24.00
C ILE A 156 -0.24 -7.50 25.03
N ALA A 157 1.05 -7.33 24.75
CA ALA A 157 1.99 -6.64 25.64
C ALA A 157 1.59 -5.18 25.89
N LYS A 158 1.17 -4.45 24.84
CA LYS A 158 0.66 -3.08 24.99
C LYS A 158 -0.62 -3.01 25.80
N GLU A 159 -1.57 -3.94 25.58
CA GLU A 159 -2.79 -3.99 26.38
C GLU A 159 -2.49 -4.28 27.85
N ILE A 160 -1.57 -5.21 28.14
CA ILE A 160 -1.08 -5.53 29.49
C ILE A 160 -0.47 -4.28 30.15
N GLN A 161 0.39 -3.56 29.42
CA GLN A 161 1.02 -2.33 29.90
C GLN A 161 0.00 -1.24 30.20
N TRP A 162 -1.00 -1.03 29.33
CA TRP A 162 -2.06 -0.03 29.59
C TRP A 162 -2.89 -0.34 30.83
N ASN A 163 -3.06 -1.61 31.14
CA ASN A 163 -3.75 -2.04 32.35
C ASN A 163 -2.88 -1.93 33.62
N GLY A 164 -1.63 -1.47 33.51
CA GLY A 164 -0.72 -1.28 34.64
C GLY A 164 -0.16 -2.59 35.21
N ILE A 165 -0.19 -3.66 34.42
CA ILE A 165 0.31 -4.98 34.81
C ILE A 165 1.80 -5.07 34.53
N THR A 166 2.56 -5.57 35.50
CA THR A 166 4.03 -5.65 35.41
C THR A 166 4.57 -7.07 35.55
N LYS A 167 3.75 -8.03 36.03
CA LYS A 167 4.16 -9.43 36.20
C LYS A 167 3.14 -10.40 35.60
N ILE A 168 3.60 -11.24 34.67
CA ILE A 168 2.75 -12.07 33.83
C ILE A 168 3.18 -13.53 33.93
N PHE A 169 2.20 -14.41 34.14
CA PHE A 169 2.39 -15.85 34.24
C PHE A 169 1.75 -16.55 33.05
N GLY A 170 2.58 -17.13 32.19
CA GLY A 170 2.16 -17.85 30.99
C GLY A 170 1.77 -19.29 31.28
N ILE A 171 0.64 -19.72 30.71
CA ILE A 171 0.26 -21.12 30.50
C ILE A 171 0.04 -21.32 29.01
N ALA A 172 0.77 -22.27 28.41
CA ALA A 172 0.80 -22.42 26.96
C ALA A 172 0.68 -23.88 26.52
N ARG A 173 0.06 -24.12 25.37
CA ARG A 173 0.18 -25.40 24.68
C ARG A 173 1.65 -25.65 24.29
N ASN A 174 2.10 -26.90 24.39
CA ASN A 174 3.46 -27.31 24.06
C ASN A 174 3.54 -27.81 22.61
N ASP A 175 3.54 -26.85 21.69
CA ASP A 175 3.69 -27.07 20.25
C ASP A 175 4.35 -25.85 19.60
N GLU A 176 4.54 -25.87 18.27
CA GLU A 176 5.25 -24.81 17.54
C GLU A 176 4.63 -23.42 17.78
N PHE A 177 3.30 -23.33 17.73
CA PHE A 177 2.56 -22.09 17.99
C PHE A 177 2.76 -21.61 19.45
N GLY A 178 2.47 -22.47 20.43
CA GLY A 178 2.51 -22.08 21.84
C GLY A 178 3.91 -21.71 22.34
N ASN A 179 4.93 -22.41 21.84
CA ASN A 179 6.33 -22.15 22.17
C ASN A 179 6.81 -20.83 21.54
N SER A 180 6.52 -20.61 20.26
CA SER A 180 6.96 -19.42 19.54
C SER A 180 6.30 -18.15 20.08
N LEU A 181 4.98 -18.15 20.31
CA LEU A 181 4.27 -17.00 20.89
C LEU A 181 4.71 -16.73 22.35
N SER A 182 5.02 -17.77 23.13
CA SER A 182 5.57 -17.59 24.47
C SER A 182 6.90 -16.83 24.45
N GLN A 183 7.78 -17.14 23.49
CA GLN A 183 9.06 -16.45 23.34
C GLN A 183 8.85 -14.99 22.91
N ALA A 184 7.99 -14.75 21.92
CA ALA A 184 7.67 -13.39 21.47
C ALA A 184 7.10 -12.51 22.60
N MET A 185 6.28 -13.09 23.49
CA MET A 185 5.78 -12.40 24.68
C MET A 185 6.88 -12.07 25.70
N ILE A 186 7.85 -12.96 25.89
CA ILE A 186 9.01 -12.69 26.76
C ILE A 186 9.78 -11.49 26.22
N ASP A 187 10.05 -11.47 24.91
CA ASP A 187 10.85 -10.42 24.27
C ASP A 187 10.15 -9.06 24.40
N TRP A 188 8.86 -8.99 24.03
CA TRP A 188 8.07 -7.76 24.12
C TRP A 188 7.90 -7.23 25.56
N ILE A 189 7.59 -8.11 26.52
CA ILE A 189 7.41 -7.69 27.92
C ILE A 189 8.74 -7.23 28.52
N THR A 190 9.86 -7.89 28.17
CA THR A 190 11.20 -7.48 28.62
C THR A 190 11.57 -6.10 28.08
N GLU A 191 11.32 -5.85 26.79
CA GLU A 191 11.54 -4.54 26.17
C GLU A 191 10.73 -3.43 26.86
N MET A 192 9.54 -3.77 27.38
CA MET A 192 8.67 -2.86 28.13
C MET A 192 8.97 -2.77 29.64
N ASN A 193 10.08 -3.35 30.12
CA ASN A 193 10.47 -3.43 31.54
C ASN A 193 9.49 -4.20 32.45
N GLY A 194 8.74 -5.16 31.90
CA GLY A 194 7.92 -6.09 32.67
C GLY A 194 8.61 -7.45 32.92
N GLU A 195 7.97 -8.31 33.72
CA GLU A 195 8.42 -9.67 33.98
C GLU A 195 7.41 -10.67 33.39
N TYR A 196 7.84 -11.50 32.43
CA TYR A 196 7.05 -12.61 31.90
C TYR A 196 7.71 -13.94 32.23
N ARG A 197 6.93 -14.91 32.71
CA ARG A 197 7.40 -16.28 32.93
C ARG A 197 6.39 -17.30 32.44
N VAL A 198 6.82 -18.23 31.59
CA VAL A 198 6.06 -19.46 31.32
C VAL A 198 6.11 -20.34 32.58
N VAL A 199 4.97 -20.51 33.23
CA VAL A 199 4.86 -21.31 34.45
C VAL A 199 4.71 -22.78 34.14
N THR A 200 3.93 -23.10 33.11
CA THR A 200 3.66 -24.47 32.72
C THR A 200 3.24 -24.56 31.26
N GLN A 201 3.51 -25.71 30.67
CA GLN A 201 3.05 -26.05 29.33
C GLN A 201 2.35 -27.40 29.35
N TYR A 202 1.32 -27.55 28.52
CA TYR A 202 0.53 -28.78 28.42
C TYR A 202 0.60 -29.35 27.00
N ALA A 203 0.54 -30.68 26.87
CA ALA A 203 0.57 -31.30 25.55
C ALA A 203 -0.75 -31.05 24.79
N PRO A 204 -0.74 -30.97 23.45
CA PRO A 204 -1.98 -31.02 22.66
C PRO A 204 -2.84 -32.23 23.07
N ASN A 205 -4.17 -32.07 23.05
CA ASN A 205 -5.16 -33.07 23.49
C ASN A 205 -5.13 -33.42 25.01
N THR A 206 -4.54 -32.57 25.85
CA THR A 206 -4.68 -32.72 27.32
C THR A 206 -6.14 -32.55 27.74
N GLU A 207 -6.69 -33.46 28.54
CA GLU A 207 -8.08 -33.36 29.03
C GLU A 207 -8.19 -32.82 30.46
N ASP A 208 -7.13 -32.99 31.26
CA ASP A 208 -7.07 -32.56 32.66
C ASP A 208 -5.91 -31.58 32.89
N TYR A 209 -6.26 -30.37 33.31
CA TYR A 209 -5.34 -29.26 33.53
C TYR A 209 -5.09 -29.01 35.02
N THR A 210 -5.64 -29.83 35.92
CA THR A 210 -5.64 -29.59 37.37
C THR A 210 -4.22 -29.38 37.91
N THR A 211 -3.26 -30.23 37.54
CA THR A 211 -1.87 -30.12 38.00
C THR A 211 -1.20 -28.86 37.46
N HIS A 212 -1.45 -28.51 36.20
CA HIS A 212 -0.94 -27.28 35.57
C HIS A 212 -1.48 -26.03 36.31
N LEU A 213 -2.78 -26.03 36.61
CA LEU A 213 -3.46 -24.92 37.29
C LEU A 213 -3.08 -24.80 38.78
N GLN A 214 -2.76 -25.92 39.45
CA GLN A 214 -2.22 -25.88 40.81
C GLN A 214 -0.88 -25.14 40.88
N VAL A 215 0.04 -25.46 39.96
CA VAL A 215 1.35 -24.79 39.87
C VAL A 215 1.17 -23.32 39.49
N LEU A 216 0.29 -23.02 38.54
CA LEU A 216 -0.04 -21.64 38.15
C LEU A 216 -0.61 -20.84 39.33
N ASN A 217 -1.59 -21.39 40.05
CA ASN A 217 -2.21 -20.74 41.20
C ASN A 217 -1.16 -20.38 42.27
N GLN A 218 -0.24 -21.29 42.59
CA GLN A 218 0.78 -21.04 43.60
C GLN A 218 1.67 -19.83 43.24
N GLN A 219 2.07 -19.70 41.97
CA GLN A 219 2.91 -18.59 41.52
C GLN A 219 2.13 -17.26 41.47
N VAL A 220 0.90 -17.31 40.95
CA VAL A 220 0.01 -16.13 40.88
C VAL A 220 -0.33 -15.63 42.28
N GLU A 221 -0.65 -16.52 43.22
CA GLU A 221 -0.96 -16.17 44.62
C GLU A 221 0.22 -15.49 45.31
N ALA A 222 1.44 -16.04 45.14
CA ALA A 222 2.65 -15.47 45.72
C ALA A 222 2.92 -14.06 45.17
N ALA A 223 2.83 -13.85 43.85
CA ALA A 223 3.05 -12.55 43.24
C ALA A 223 1.94 -11.54 43.57
N ALA A 224 0.67 -11.97 43.56
CA ALA A 224 -0.44 -11.10 43.92
C ALA A 224 -0.35 -10.61 45.37
N ALA A 225 0.19 -11.44 46.28
CA ALA A 225 0.49 -11.05 47.65
C ALA A 225 1.66 -10.05 47.76
N GLU A 226 2.63 -10.10 46.84
CA GLU A 226 3.82 -9.24 46.83
C GLU A 226 3.54 -7.85 46.23
N ILE A 227 2.94 -7.80 45.04
CA ILE A 227 2.79 -6.56 44.26
C ILE A 227 1.34 -6.14 44.02
N GLY A 228 0.38 -6.90 44.57
CA GLY A 228 -1.05 -6.67 44.40
C GLY A 228 -1.62 -7.36 43.15
N ALA A 229 -2.82 -7.93 43.28
CA ALA A 229 -3.49 -8.66 42.21
C ALA A 229 -3.76 -7.84 40.94
N ALA A 230 -3.88 -6.50 41.05
CA ALA A 230 -4.08 -5.61 39.91
C ALA A 230 -2.85 -5.48 39.00
N SER A 231 -1.65 -5.77 39.51
CA SER A 231 -0.39 -5.70 38.76
C SER A 231 0.10 -7.06 38.26
N VAL A 232 -0.71 -8.11 38.46
CA VAL A 232 -0.44 -9.50 38.06
C VAL A 232 -1.47 -9.96 37.03
N ALA A 233 -1.03 -10.71 36.02
CA ALA A 233 -1.93 -11.34 35.07
C ALA A 233 -1.50 -12.76 34.68
N VAL A 234 -2.43 -13.51 34.11
CA VAL A 234 -2.19 -14.77 33.42
C VAL A 234 -2.29 -14.55 31.92
N HIS A 235 -1.35 -15.11 31.15
CA HIS A 235 -1.44 -15.20 29.70
C HIS A 235 -1.69 -16.67 29.30
N LEU A 236 -2.81 -16.92 28.63
CA LEU A 236 -3.24 -18.23 28.16
C LEU A 236 -3.05 -18.34 26.65
N ILE A 237 -2.14 -19.22 26.22
CA ILE A 237 -1.93 -19.55 24.82
C ILE A 237 -2.57 -20.91 24.55
N SER A 238 -3.77 -20.88 23.95
CA SER A 238 -4.64 -22.04 23.75
C SER A 238 -5.60 -21.84 22.58
N TYR A 239 -6.38 -22.87 22.26
CA TYR A 239 -7.54 -22.78 21.36
C TYR A 239 -8.84 -23.00 22.16
N GLU A 240 -9.67 -23.95 21.76
CA GLU A 240 -10.98 -24.22 22.37
C GLU A 240 -10.87 -24.90 23.75
N GLU A 241 -9.71 -25.46 24.08
CA GLU A 241 -9.43 -26.05 25.39
C GLU A 241 -9.48 -25.02 26.53
N ALA A 242 -9.47 -23.71 26.21
CA ALA A 242 -9.77 -22.63 27.13
C ALA A 242 -11.05 -22.88 27.95
N THR A 243 -12.06 -23.54 27.36
CA THR A 243 -13.30 -23.90 28.05
C THR A 243 -13.03 -24.81 29.25
N HIS A 244 -12.24 -25.87 29.06
CA HIS A 244 -11.89 -26.82 30.13
C HIS A 244 -10.95 -26.17 31.15
N ILE A 245 -9.99 -25.38 30.69
CA ILE A 245 -9.05 -24.64 31.52
C ILE A 245 -9.81 -23.67 32.44
N PHE A 246 -10.73 -22.85 31.92
CA PHE A 246 -11.52 -21.91 32.71
C PHE A 246 -12.43 -22.59 33.74
N ARG A 247 -13.07 -23.71 33.36
CA ARG A 247 -13.86 -24.51 34.29
C ARG A 247 -13.03 -24.97 35.49
N GLN A 248 -11.85 -25.52 35.25
CA GLN A 248 -10.98 -26.01 36.32
C GLN A 248 -10.33 -24.84 37.10
N ALA A 249 -9.95 -23.76 36.41
CA ALA A 249 -9.36 -22.56 37.00
C ALA A 249 -10.32 -21.84 37.97
N SER A 250 -11.64 -21.96 37.74
CA SER A 250 -12.66 -21.38 38.62
C SER A 250 -12.64 -21.92 40.06
N ALA A 251 -11.99 -23.06 40.31
CA ALA A 251 -11.80 -23.62 41.65
C ALA A 251 -10.67 -22.94 42.45
N PHE A 252 -9.89 -22.05 41.83
CA PHE A 252 -8.69 -21.44 42.40
C PHE A 252 -8.87 -19.93 42.64
N PRO A 253 -9.01 -19.47 43.90
CA PRO A 253 -9.30 -18.07 44.20
C PRO A 253 -8.29 -17.06 43.65
N ALA A 254 -6.98 -17.37 43.69
CA ALA A 254 -5.97 -16.44 43.17
C ALA A 254 -6.12 -16.26 41.65
N LEU A 255 -6.41 -17.34 40.91
CA LEU A 255 -6.64 -17.31 39.47
C LEU A 255 -7.89 -16.49 39.08
N THR A 256 -8.93 -16.50 39.91
CA THR A 256 -10.13 -15.66 39.69
C THR A 256 -9.93 -14.18 40.02
N SER A 257 -8.84 -13.82 40.70
CA SER A 257 -8.61 -12.46 41.22
C SER A 257 -7.75 -11.57 40.31
N VAL A 258 -7.11 -12.15 39.30
CA VAL A 258 -6.18 -11.47 38.39
C VAL A 258 -6.75 -11.37 36.99
N ALA A 259 -6.20 -10.46 36.18
CA ALA A 259 -6.58 -10.35 34.78
C ALA A 259 -6.07 -11.55 33.97
N TRP A 260 -6.83 -11.98 32.96
CA TRP A 260 -6.40 -13.00 32.01
C TRP A 260 -6.36 -12.44 30.59
N PHE A 261 -5.29 -12.76 29.86
CA PHE A 261 -5.11 -12.43 28.45
C PHE A 261 -5.02 -13.72 27.63
N GLY A 262 -5.65 -13.74 26.47
CA GLY A 262 -5.58 -14.84 25.51
C GLY A 262 -4.72 -14.50 24.29
N CYS A 263 -4.75 -15.41 23.32
CA CYS A 263 -4.27 -15.22 21.94
C CYS A 263 -5.42 -15.36 20.93
N ASP A 264 -5.17 -15.08 19.67
CA ASP A 264 -6.08 -15.17 18.53
C ASP A 264 -6.76 -16.54 18.39
N GLY A 265 -6.11 -17.62 18.84
CA GLY A 265 -6.72 -18.95 19.00
C GLY A 265 -7.94 -18.98 19.94
N THR A 266 -8.01 -18.05 20.90
CA THR A 266 -9.18 -17.83 21.78
C THR A 266 -10.03 -16.63 21.36
N GLY A 267 -9.48 -15.74 20.53
CA GLY A 267 -10.09 -14.51 20.05
C GLY A 267 -11.40 -14.76 19.29
N GLY A 268 -12.51 -14.31 19.87
CA GLY A 268 -13.82 -14.42 19.23
C GLY A 268 -14.46 -15.81 19.34
N ALA A 269 -13.79 -16.82 19.89
CA ALA A 269 -14.36 -18.16 20.12
C ALA A 269 -15.62 -18.06 21.02
N PRO A 270 -16.80 -18.56 20.59
CA PRO A 270 -18.01 -18.53 21.41
C PRO A 270 -18.08 -19.70 22.39
N VAL A 271 -17.24 -20.74 22.21
CA VAL A 271 -17.39 -22.04 22.88
C VAL A 271 -17.37 -21.91 24.40
N PHE A 272 -16.40 -21.20 24.96
CA PHE A 272 -16.35 -20.99 26.41
C PHE A 272 -17.42 -20.00 26.91
N LEU A 273 -17.94 -19.10 26.06
CA LEU A 273 -19.02 -18.19 26.42
C LEU A 273 -20.39 -18.90 26.49
N ASN A 274 -20.51 -20.07 25.85
CA ASN A 274 -21.67 -20.93 25.93
C ASN A 274 -21.66 -21.84 27.17
N ASP A 275 -20.51 -21.99 27.84
CA ASP A 275 -20.38 -22.72 29.11
C ASP A 275 -20.53 -21.73 30.30
N PRO A 276 -21.56 -21.84 31.15
CA PRO A 276 -21.79 -20.84 32.21
C PRO A 276 -20.65 -20.69 33.23
N ILE A 277 -19.91 -21.76 33.51
CA ILE A 277 -18.81 -21.73 34.49
C ILE A 277 -17.60 -21.04 33.84
N ALA A 278 -17.23 -21.47 32.63
CA ALA A 278 -16.12 -20.87 31.90
C ALA A 278 -16.39 -19.40 31.56
N ALA A 279 -17.63 -19.06 31.17
CA ALA A 279 -18.03 -17.70 30.84
C ALA A 279 -18.01 -16.77 32.06
N GLU A 280 -18.48 -17.25 33.23
CA GLU A 280 -18.41 -16.44 34.46
C GLU A 280 -16.95 -16.25 34.90
N PHE A 281 -16.11 -17.27 34.77
CA PHE A 281 -14.66 -17.14 35.01
C PHE A 281 -14.04 -16.09 34.09
N ALA A 282 -14.27 -16.19 32.78
CA ALA A 282 -13.75 -15.25 31.78
C ALA A 282 -14.18 -13.81 32.10
N VAL A 283 -15.46 -13.58 32.42
CA VAL A 283 -15.93 -12.24 32.80
C VAL A 283 -15.31 -11.76 34.11
N ALA A 284 -15.20 -12.62 35.12
CA ALA A 284 -14.62 -12.27 36.42
C ALA A 284 -13.15 -11.84 36.30
N THR A 285 -12.39 -12.49 35.44
CA THR A 285 -10.98 -12.19 35.16
C THR A 285 -10.79 -11.12 34.10
N ARG A 286 -11.87 -10.49 33.60
CA ARG A 286 -11.84 -9.53 32.50
C ARG A 286 -11.10 -10.08 31.27
N PHE A 287 -11.29 -11.37 30.98
CA PHE A 287 -10.58 -12.09 29.94
C PHE A 287 -10.67 -11.33 28.62
N SER A 288 -9.51 -10.95 28.10
CA SER A 288 -9.37 -10.22 26.85
C SER A 288 -8.44 -10.96 25.90
N SER A 289 -8.77 -10.96 24.62
CA SER A 289 -8.02 -11.71 23.63
C SER A 289 -7.99 -10.97 22.30
N PRO A 290 -6.82 -10.90 21.63
CA PRO A 290 -6.74 -10.31 20.30
C PRO A 290 -7.50 -11.17 19.29
N ALA A 291 -8.06 -10.53 18.27
CA ALA A 291 -8.61 -11.20 17.11
C ALA A 291 -8.10 -10.48 15.87
N PHE A 292 -7.49 -11.24 14.95
CA PHE A 292 -7.04 -10.69 13.68
C PHE A 292 -8.24 -10.15 12.89
N ALA A 293 -8.10 -8.93 12.37
CA ALA A 293 -9.17 -8.13 11.80
C ALA A 293 -8.76 -7.52 10.45
N PRO A 294 -9.71 -7.34 9.53
CA PRO A 294 -9.42 -6.85 8.18
C PRO A 294 -8.92 -5.41 8.19
N ILE A 295 -8.15 -5.05 7.17
CA ILE A 295 -7.60 -3.71 6.94
C ILE A 295 -8.70 -2.85 6.29
N ALA A 296 -8.86 -1.57 6.66
CA ALA A 296 -9.73 -0.68 5.90
C ALA A 296 -9.06 -0.36 4.55
N PRO A 297 -9.72 -0.54 3.39
CA PRO A 297 -11.18 -0.56 3.13
C PRO A 297 -11.81 -1.95 2.96
N SER A 298 -11.12 -3.07 3.21
CA SER A 298 -11.62 -4.41 2.92
C SER A 298 -12.77 -4.89 3.82
N LEU A 299 -13.17 -4.13 4.84
CA LEU A 299 -14.22 -4.52 5.80
C LEU A 299 -15.59 -4.82 5.18
N GLN A 300 -16.06 -4.02 4.23
CA GLN A 300 -17.34 -4.29 3.55
C GLN A 300 -17.22 -5.50 2.59
N ILE A 301 -16.03 -5.70 2.01
CA ILE A 301 -15.69 -6.83 1.12
C ILE A 301 -15.64 -8.12 1.93
N TRP A 302 -14.93 -8.06 3.06
CA TRP A 302 -14.85 -9.08 4.08
C TRP A 302 -16.23 -9.45 4.60
N GLU A 303 -17.08 -8.48 4.99
CA GLU A 303 -18.44 -8.79 5.44
C GLU A 303 -19.28 -9.40 4.31
N GLY A 304 -19.12 -8.95 3.06
CA GLY A 304 -19.78 -9.54 1.89
C GLY A 304 -19.44 -11.02 1.71
N LEU A 305 -18.15 -11.37 1.67
CA LEU A 305 -17.69 -12.75 1.51
C LEU A 305 -18.00 -13.60 2.75
N LYS A 306 -17.80 -13.07 3.95
CA LYS A 306 -18.15 -13.74 5.21
C LYS A 306 -19.64 -14.10 5.24
N ASN A 307 -20.51 -13.18 4.83
CA ASN A 307 -21.95 -13.46 4.72
C ASN A 307 -22.26 -14.53 3.66
N ARG A 308 -21.54 -14.56 2.53
CA ARG A 308 -21.68 -15.61 1.52
C ARG A 308 -21.30 -16.98 2.08
N LEU A 309 -20.13 -17.08 2.72
CA LEU A 309 -19.67 -18.32 3.36
C LEU A 309 -20.68 -18.80 4.41
N GLN A 310 -21.18 -17.90 5.26
CA GLN A 310 -22.20 -18.21 6.27
C GLN A 310 -23.55 -18.62 5.66
N THR A 311 -23.97 -18.00 4.55
CA THR A 311 -25.29 -18.27 3.93
C THR A 311 -25.30 -19.59 3.16
N VAL A 312 -24.21 -19.92 2.47
CA VAL A 312 -24.14 -21.13 1.64
C VAL A 312 -23.98 -22.38 2.49
N TRP A 313 -23.21 -22.31 3.58
CA TRP A 313 -22.81 -23.49 4.35
C TRP A 313 -23.23 -23.49 5.82
N ASN A 314 -23.85 -22.41 6.33
CA ASN A 314 -24.35 -22.33 7.72
C ASN A 314 -23.26 -22.55 8.79
N HIS A 315 -22.00 -22.30 8.46
CA HIS A 315 -20.83 -22.38 9.33
C HIS A 315 -20.21 -21.00 9.59
N ARG A 316 -19.36 -20.92 10.62
CA ARG A 316 -18.72 -19.67 11.05
C ARG A 316 -17.57 -19.34 10.09
N SER A 317 -17.56 -18.13 9.53
CA SER A 317 -16.44 -17.62 8.73
C SER A 317 -15.73 -16.49 9.48
N ASN A 318 -14.39 -16.52 9.47
CA ASN A 318 -13.51 -15.50 10.03
C ASN A 318 -12.53 -14.99 8.95
N LEU A 319 -11.64 -14.06 9.31
CA LEU A 319 -10.65 -13.53 8.37
C LEU A 319 -9.70 -14.62 7.83
N LEU A 320 -9.38 -15.65 8.61
CA LEU A 320 -8.56 -16.76 8.16
C LEU A 320 -9.25 -17.57 7.04
N SER A 321 -10.57 -17.76 7.10
CA SER A 321 -11.35 -18.33 5.99
C SER A 321 -11.29 -17.46 4.73
N VAL A 322 -11.25 -16.13 4.90
CA VAL A 322 -11.12 -15.19 3.77
C VAL A 322 -9.72 -15.23 3.17
N LEU A 323 -8.66 -15.30 3.98
CA LEU A 323 -7.30 -15.53 3.49
C LEU A 323 -7.17 -16.88 2.77
N THR A 324 -7.90 -17.90 3.23
CA THR A 324 -7.97 -19.21 2.57
C THR A 324 -8.60 -19.10 1.18
N TYR A 325 -9.72 -18.37 1.07
CA TYR A 325 -10.36 -18.06 -0.21
C TYR A 325 -9.39 -17.32 -1.15
N ASP A 326 -8.72 -16.28 -0.64
CA ASP A 326 -7.70 -15.52 -1.36
C ASP A 326 -6.47 -16.38 -1.77
N SER A 327 -6.16 -17.46 -1.05
CA SER A 327 -5.05 -18.37 -1.39
C SER A 327 -5.29 -19.19 -2.66
N VAL A 328 -6.51 -19.68 -2.88
CA VAL A 328 -6.88 -20.39 -4.13
C VAL A 328 -6.71 -19.48 -5.33
N TRP A 329 -7.16 -18.27 -5.12
CA TRP A 329 -7.11 -17.19 -6.06
C TRP A 329 -5.72 -16.85 -6.53
N LEU A 330 -4.83 -16.63 -5.55
CA LEU A 330 -3.41 -16.45 -5.75
C LEU A 330 -2.85 -17.57 -6.62
N GLY A 331 -3.08 -18.83 -6.25
CA GLY A 331 -2.59 -20.00 -7.02
C GLY A 331 -3.13 -20.09 -8.44
N GLY A 332 -4.41 -19.73 -8.64
CA GLY A 332 -5.05 -19.72 -9.95
C GLY A 332 -4.40 -18.73 -10.90
N TRP A 333 -4.16 -17.49 -10.46
CA TRP A 333 -3.50 -16.47 -11.27
C TRP A 333 -2.03 -16.75 -11.52
N CYS A 334 -1.32 -17.15 -10.47
CA CYS A 334 0.05 -17.65 -10.53
C CYS A 334 0.21 -18.66 -11.69
N SER A 335 -0.76 -19.58 -11.81
CA SER A 335 -0.75 -20.61 -12.86
C SER A 335 -1.09 -20.08 -14.27
N LEU A 336 -1.90 -19.02 -14.39
CA LEU A 336 -2.23 -18.41 -15.68
C LEU A 336 -1.05 -17.67 -16.31
N GLU A 337 -0.18 -17.09 -15.47
CA GLU A 337 0.92 -16.24 -15.92
C GLU A 337 2.20 -17.03 -16.22
N GLY A 338 2.20 -18.36 -16.03
CA GLY A 338 3.34 -19.23 -16.32
C GLY A 338 4.56 -18.94 -15.45
N GLN A 339 4.32 -18.40 -14.26
CA GLN A 339 5.31 -17.79 -13.38
C GLN A 339 6.12 -18.82 -12.58
N THR A 340 7.38 -18.46 -12.31
CA THR A 340 8.28 -19.18 -11.38
C THR A 340 8.06 -18.71 -9.94
N ILE A 341 8.69 -19.38 -8.95
CA ILE A 341 8.64 -18.96 -7.54
C ILE A 341 9.13 -17.51 -7.34
N SER A 342 10.11 -17.06 -8.13
CA SER A 342 10.57 -15.68 -8.15
C SER A 342 9.48 -14.71 -8.60
N ASP A 343 8.77 -15.06 -9.67
CA ASP A 343 7.72 -14.22 -10.26
C ASP A 343 6.47 -14.18 -9.37
N PHE A 344 6.23 -15.24 -8.59
CA PHE A 344 5.16 -15.26 -7.60
C PHE A 344 5.34 -14.14 -6.55
N ARG A 345 6.54 -13.97 -5.98
CA ARG A 345 6.79 -12.87 -5.01
C ARG A 345 6.55 -11.48 -5.61
N GLU A 346 6.77 -11.32 -6.91
CA GLU A 346 6.39 -10.12 -7.65
C GLU A 346 4.88 -9.90 -7.67
N PHE A 347 4.14 -10.92 -8.07
CA PHE A 347 2.69 -10.89 -8.15
C PHE A 347 2.03 -10.65 -6.77
N PHE A 348 2.52 -11.32 -5.73
CA PHE A 348 2.02 -11.23 -4.35
C PHE A 348 2.02 -9.80 -3.79
N SER A 349 3.07 -9.01 -4.05
CA SER A 349 3.16 -7.61 -3.60
C SER A 349 2.09 -6.67 -4.17
N LYS A 350 1.43 -7.10 -5.26
CA LYS A 350 0.38 -6.35 -5.97
C LYS A 350 -1.01 -6.92 -5.71
N PHE A 351 -1.09 -8.04 -4.98
CA PHE A 351 -2.34 -8.74 -4.77
C PHE A 351 -3.24 -7.99 -3.77
N PHE A 352 -4.41 -7.59 -4.25
CA PHE A 352 -5.49 -7.07 -3.42
C PHE A 352 -6.60 -8.12 -3.33
N GLY A 353 -6.59 -8.88 -2.23
CA GLY A 353 -7.59 -9.91 -1.93
C GLY A 353 -8.82 -9.37 -1.23
N ASN A 354 -9.76 -10.25 -0.88
CA ASN A 354 -10.91 -9.92 -0.04
C ASN A 354 -10.49 -9.54 1.38
N ALA A 355 -9.32 -9.99 1.83
CA ALA A 355 -8.70 -9.52 3.06
C ALA A 355 -8.08 -8.10 2.95
N GLY A 356 -7.91 -7.58 1.74
CA GLY A 356 -7.24 -6.31 1.44
C GLY A 356 -5.91 -6.51 0.70
N SER A 357 -5.14 -5.44 0.56
CA SER A 357 -3.75 -5.53 0.07
C SER A 357 -2.89 -6.26 1.09
N ILE A 358 -2.05 -7.18 0.62
CA ILE A 358 -1.07 -7.87 1.45
C ILE A 358 0.31 -7.37 1.06
N VAL A 359 0.97 -6.68 2.00
CA VAL A 359 2.38 -6.30 1.87
C VAL A 359 3.20 -7.31 2.66
N PHE A 360 4.18 -7.93 2.02
CA PHE A 360 5.02 -8.95 2.63
C PHE A 360 6.33 -8.37 3.18
N ASN A 361 6.87 -8.98 4.24
CA ASN A 361 8.23 -8.70 4.73
C ASN A 361 9.27 -9.53 3.95
N GLU A 362 10.55 -9.43 4.34
CA GLU A 362 11.64 -10.21 3.75
C GLU A 362 11.51 -11.74 3.95
N ALA A 363 10.66 -12.18 4.88
CA ALA A 363 10.32 -13.57 5.15
C ALA A 363 8.99 -14.01 4.50
N ASP A 364 8.46 -13.22 3.56
CA ASP A 364 7.20 -13.50 2.86
C ASP A 364 5.98 -13.64 3.80
N ASP A 365 6.00 -12.92 4.93
CA ASP A 365 4.86 -12.81 5.86
C ASP A 365 4.09 -11.50 5.68
N ALA A 366 2.77 -11.56 5.80
CA ALA A 366 1.94 -10.37 5.80
C ALA A 366 2.33 -9.37 6.91
N THR A 367 2.56 -8.11 6.53
CA THR A 367 2.97 -7.02 7.44
C THR A 367 1.85 -6.05 7.78
N LEU A 368 0.76 -6.11 7.04
CA LEU A 368 -0.43 -5.29 7.25
C LEU A 368 -1.51 -6.11 7.93
N GLY A 369 -2.35 -5.42 8.71
CA GLY A 369 -3.45 -6.04 9.42
C GLY A 369 -3.97 -5.19 10.57
N ASN A 370 -5.14 -5.55 11.09
CA ASN A 370 -5.62 -4.99 12.34
C ASN A 370 -5.75 -6.10 13.39
N PHE A 371 -5.61 -5.75 14.66
CA PHE A 371 -6.02 -6.59 15.76
C PHE A 371 -7.10 -5.88 16.58
N ASN A 372 -8.21 -6.56 16.81
CA ASN A 372 -9.24 -6.11 17.73
C ASN A 372 -9.08 -6.86 19.05
N MET A 373 -8.85 -6.14 20.15
CA MET A 373 -8.93 -6.73 21.48
C MET A 373 -10.39 -6.94 21.83
N LEU A 374 -10.78 -8.21 21.96
CA LEU A 374 -12.12 -8.59 22.38
C LEU A 374 -12.10 -8.83 23.89
N VAL A 375 -13.11 -8.33 24.61
CA VAL A 375 -13.23 -8.47 26.06
C VAL A 375 -14.52 -9.22 26.37
N SER A 376 -14.42 -10.25 27.22
CA SER A 376 -15.58 -11.00 27.69
C SER A 376 -16.52 -10.09 28.50
N ALA A 377 -17.83 -10.20 28.25
CA ALA A 377 -18.83 -9.36 28.90
C ALA A 377 -20.13 -10.12 29.19
N LYS A 378 -20.69 -9.83 30.37
CA LYS A 378 -22.04 -10.28 30.75
C LYS A 378 -23.09 -9.30 30.24
N THR A 379 -24.15 -9.83 29.67
CA THR A 379 -25.31 -9.07 29.20
C THR A 379 -26.58 -9.57 29.87
N GLY A 380 -27.67 -8.81 29.79
CA GLY A 380 -28.97 -9.25 30.30
C GLY A 380 -29.52 -10.53 29.65
N LYS A 381 -28.91 -11.03 28.55
CA LYS A 381 -29.33 -12.23 27.80
C LYS A 381 -28.29 -13.35 27.77
N GLY A 382 -27.19 -13.26 28.52
CA GLY A 382 -26.09 -14.24 28.51
C GLY A 382 -24.71 -13.57 28.39
N TYR A 383 -23.73 -14.27 27.82
CA TYR A 383 -22.35 -13.79 27.70
C TYR A 383 -22.00 -13.51 26.23
N ARG A 384 -21.18 -12.49 25.99
CA ARG A 384 -20.70 -12.16 24.64
C ARG A 384 -19.31 -11.56 24.67
N TRP A 385 -18.65 -11.55 23.53
CA TRP A 385 -17.55 -10.65 23.26
C TRP A 385 -18.04 -9.20 23.12
N ARG A 386 -17.32 -8.27 23.74
CA ARG A 386 -17.43 -6.83 23.51
C ARG A 386 -16.15 -6.35 22.85
N HIS A 387 -16.26 -5.47 21.86
CA HIS A 387 -15.10 -4.81 21.25
C HIS A 387 -14.41 -3.92 22.29
N GLY A 388 -13.10 -4.09 22.43
CA GLY A 388 -12.19 -3.29 23.24
C GLY A 388 -11.40 -2.32 22.37
N HIS A 389 -10.08 -2.28 22.52
CA HIS A 389 -9.21 -1.44 21.68
C HIS A 389 -8.94 -2.08 20.32
N SER A 390 -8.67 -1.25 19.32
CA SER A 390 -8.16 -1.67 18.01
C SER A 390 -6.71 -1.24 17.86
N TYR A 391 -5.93 -2.09 17.21
CA TYR A 391 -4.51 -1.89 16.95
C TYR A 391 -4.25 -2.07 15.46
N ARG A 392 -3.55 -1.10 14.86
CA ARG A 392 -3.19 -1.12 13.45
C ARG A 392 -1.75 -1.60 13.28
N LEU A 393 -1.56 -2.60 12.43
CA LEU A 393 -0.26 -3.01 11.91
C LEU A 393 -0.03 -2.23 10.62
N THR A 394 1.03 -1.41 10.63
CA THR A 394 1.59 -0.83 9.41
C THR A 394 2.89 -1.58 9.07
N PRO A 395 3.44 -1.41 7.86
CA PRO A 395 4.65 -2.14 7.45
C PRO A 395 5.85 -1.91 8.38
N ARG A 396 5.84 -0.81 9.15
CA ARG A 396 6.97 -0.39 9.99
C ARG A 396 6.67 -0.29 11.48
N ARG A 397 5.40 -0.29 11.92
CA ARG A 397 5.07 -0.10 13.34
C ARG A 397 3.70 -0.66 13.71
N LEU A 398 3.61 -1.13 14.96
CA LEU A 398 2.33 -1.28 15.65
C LEU A 398 1.90 0.10 16.19
N VAL A 399 0.81 0.67 15.68
CA VAL A 399 0.25 1.94 16.17
C VAL A 399 -0.61 1.67 17.41
N GLY A 400 -0.65 2.63 18.35
CA GLY A 400 -1.27 2.50 19.68
C GLY A 400 -2.80 2.32 19.66
N PRO A 401 -3.49 2.37 20.82
CA PRO A 401 -4.90 2.08 20.92
C PRO A 401 -5.64 3.31 20.41
N GLU A 402 -6.00 3.31 19.15
CA GLU A 402 -6.79 4.41 18.66
C GLU A 402 -8.21 4.20 19.17
N ALA A 403 -8.74 5.19 19.89
CA ALA A 403 -10.16 5.29 20.17
C ALA A 403 -10.87 5.77 18.89
N TYR A 404 -10.71 5.05 17.78
CA TYR A 404 -11.63 5.20 16.67
C TYR A 404 -12.83 4.32 16.97
N PRO A 405 -14.02 4.89 17.20
CA PRO A 405 -15.19 4.21 16.71
C PRO A 405 -15.02 4.21 15.20
N LEU A 406 -14.41 3.15 14.67
CA LEU A 406 -14.71 2.70 13.34
C LEU A 406 -16.15 2.16 13.35
N THR A 407 -17.11 3.00 13.74
CA THR A 407 -18.52 2.80 13.45
C THR A 407 -18.66 3.14 11.99
N PHE A 408 -18.31 2.15 11.16
CA PHE A 408 -18.58 2.19 9.74
C PHE A 408 -20.08 2.30 9.55
N SER A 409 -20.48 3.30 8.77
CA SER A 409 -21.85 3.40 8.32
C SER A 409 -22.13 2.18 7.45
N SER A 410 -23.10 1.36 7.84
CA SER A 410 -23.60 0.24 7.05
C SER A 410 -24.41 0.70 5.84
N THR A 411 -24.11 1.87 5.28
CA THR A 411 -24.81 2.39 4.10
C THR A 411 -24.53 1.46 2.95
N THR A 412 -25.58 0.78 2.49
CA THR A 412 -25.54 -0.03 1.29
C THR A 412 -25.03 0.84 0.14
N PRO A 413 -23.97 0.41 -0.55
CA PRO A 413 -23.45 1.06 -1.74
C PRO A 413 -24.57 1.35 -2.74
N PRO A 414 -24.62 2.54 -3.37
CA PRO A 414 -25.71 2.91 -4.26
C PRO A 414 -25.72 1.98 -5.46
N ALA A 415 -26.89 1.44 -5.80
CA ALA A 415 -27.03 0.68 -7.03
C ALA A 415 -26.98 1.63 -8.24
N GLY A 416 -26.15 1.32 -9.24
CA GLY A 416 -25.98 2.12 -10.45
C GLY A 416 -24.72 2.98 -10.45
N GLU A 417 -24.73 4.07 -11.22
CA GLU A 417 -23.55 4.91 -11.41
C GLU A 417 -23.33 5.87 -10.23
N PHE A 418 -22.11 5.89 -9.69
CA PHE A 418 -21.62 6.89 -8.74
C PHE A 418 -20.56 7.75 -9.44
N THR A 419 -20.81 9.05 -9.52
CA THR A 419 -19.95 9.96 -10.30
C THR A 419 -18.86 10.56 -9.43
N ILE A 420 -17.59 10.34 -9.78
CA ILE A 420 -16.43 11.02 -9.19
C ILE A 420 -16.02 12.17 -10.11
N SER A 421 -15.95 13.37 -9.54
CA SER A 421 -15.60 14.60 -10.23
C SER A 421 -14.09 14.73 -10.41
N ALA A 422 -13.65 15.27 -11.54
CA ALA A 422 -12.25 15.56 -11.81
C ALA A 422 -12.07 16.94 -12.47
N LEU A 423 -11.03 17.65 -12.07
CA LEU A 423 -10.62 18.95 -12.61
C LEU A 423 -9.28 18.78 -13.33
N LEU A 424 -9.34 18.69 -14.66
CA LEU A 424 -8.18 18.38 -15.51
C LEU A 424 -7.86 19.58 -16.42
N PRO A 425 -6.59 19.93 -16.65
CA PRO A 425 -6.22 20.96 -17.63
C PRO A 425 -6.23 20.35 -19.05
N LEU A 426 -7.41 20.14 -19.64
CA LEU A 426 -7.53 19.50 -20.97
C LEU A 426 -7.08 20.45 -22.11
N THR A 427 -7.15 21.75 -21.85
CA THR A 427 -6.57 22.82 -22.69
C THR A 427 -5.68 23.74 -21.85
N GLY A 428 -5.07 24.76 -22.47
CA GLY A 428 -4.12 25.66 -21.80
C GLY A 428 -2.69 25.13 -21.78
N SER A 429 -1.84 25.73 -20.95
CA SER A 429 -0.39 25.45 -20.93
C SER A 429 0.00 24.11 -20.28
N LEU A 430 -0.96 23.34 -19.75
CA LEU A 430 -0.76 21.97 -19.23
C LEU A 430 -1.59 20.92 -20.00
N ALA A 431 -2.00 21.23 -21.23
CA ALA A 431 -2.95 20.42 -21.99
C ALA A 431 -2.45 18.98 -22.25
N SER A 432 -1.15 18.77 -22.44
CA SER A 432 -0.54 17.44 -22.59
C SER A 432 -0.70 16.60 -21.31
N ALA A 433 -0.37 17.17 -20.15
CA ALA A 433 -0.55 16.53 -18.85
C ALA A 433 -2.03 16.22 -18.59
N GLY A 434 -2.95 17.16 -18.87
CA GLY A 434 -4.38 16.92 -18.67
C GLY A 434 -4.98 15.85 -19.59
N ARG A 435 -4.52 15.77 -20.85
CA ARG A 435 -4.92 14.68 -21.76
C ARG A 435 -4.39 13.32 -21.29
N SER A 436 -3.15 13.27 -20.81
CA SER A 436 -2.58 12.05 -20.22
C SER A 436 -3.34 11.62 -18.98
N ALA A 437 -3.60 12.55 -18.06
CA ALA A 437 -4.41 12.32 -16.87
C ALA A 437 -5.83 11.82 -17.18
N GLN A 438 -6.45 12.32 -18.25
CA GLN A 438 -7.77 11.84 -18.67
C GLN A 438 -7.73 10.36 -19.08
N ALA A 439 -6.73 9.95 -19.86
CA ALA A 439 -6.53 8.55 -20.25
C ALA A 439 -6.22 7.67 -19.03
N VAL A 440 -5.43 8.17 -18.08
CA VAL A 440 -5.12 7.47 -16.83
C VAL A 440 -6.35 7.30 -15.94
N LEU A 441 -7.20 8.32 -15.83
CA LEU A 441 -8.46 8.20 -15.10
C LEU A 441 -9.42 7.22 -15.76
N GLU A 442 -9.41 7.10 -17.09
CA GLU A 442 -10.18 6.07 -17.78
C GLU A 442 -9.67 4.68 -17.43
N LEU A 443 -8.35 4.47 -17.44
CA LEU A 443 -7.71 3.23 -17.01
C LEU A 443 -8.06 2.89 -15.55
N ALA A 444 -7.83 3.83 -14.63
CA ALA A 444 -8.13 3.67 -13.21
C ALA A 444 -9.64 3.41 -12.99
N GLN A 445 -10.52 4.10 -13.71
CA GLN A 445 -11.97 3.89 -13.62
C GLN A 445 -12.34 2.47 -14.04
N ASN A 446 -11.70 1.92 -15.08
CA ASN A 446 -11.95 0.56 -15.51
C ASN A 446 -11.51 -0.44 -14.43
N ASP A 447 -10.33 -0.24 -13.85
CA ASP A 447 -9.78 -1.12 -12.81
C ASP A 447 -10.61 -1.06 -11.52
N VAL A 448 -11.01 0.14 -11.09
CA VAL A 448 -11.90 0.34 -9.94
C VAL A 448 -13.28 -0.26 -10.18
N ASN A 449 -13.86 -0.07 -11.38
CA ASN A 449 -15.17 -0.64 -11.69
C ASN A 449 -15.14 -2.16 -11.73
N LEU A 450 -14.07 -2.71 -12.27
CA LEU A 450 -13.82 -4.13 -12.21
C LEU A 450 -13.75 -4.55 -10.74
N PHE A 451 -13.01 -3.84 -9.89
CA PHE A 451 -12.93 -4.12 -8.46
C PHE A 451 -14.28 -4.08 -7.74
N LEU A 452 -15.09 -3.05 -7.96
CA LEU A 452 -16.40 -2.92 -7.33
C LEU A 452 -17.36 -4.03 -7.80
N SER A 453 -17.46 -4.20 -9.12
CA SER A 453 -18.29 -5.26 -9.72
C SER A 453 -17.85 -6.63 -9.26
N ASN A 454 -16.53 -6.83 -9.14
CA ASN A 454 -15.96 -8.03 -8.61
C ASN A 454 -16.48 -8.18 -7.20
N ALA A 455 -16.14 -7.32 -6.25
CA ALA A 455 -16.47 -7.43 -4.82
C ALA A 455 -17.98 -7.39 -4.48
N GLY A 456 -18.87 -7.52 -5.47
CA GLY A 456 -20.31 -7.64 -5.29
C GLY A 456 -21.00 -6.29 -5.07
N TYR A 457 -20.30 -5.18 -5.27
CA TYR A 457 -20.89 -3.85 -5.17
C TYR A 457 -21.81 -3.62 -6.36
N PRO A 458 -23.06 -3.16 -6.12
CA PRO A 458 -23.97 -2.77 -7.20
C PRO A 458 -23.60 -1.41 -7.81
N THR A 459 -22.52 -0.78 -7.32
CA THR A 459 -22.05 0.55 -7.70
C THR A 459 -21.05 0.47 -8.84
N ARG A 460 -21.17 1.40 -9.80
CA ARG A 460 -20.21 1.62 -10.88
C ARG A 460 -19.70 3.06 -10.83
N ILE A 461 -18.40 3.26 -10.71
CA ILE A 461 -17.78 4.58 -10.84
C ILE A 461 -17.88 5.10 -12.27
N ARG A 462 -18.21 6.38 -12.37
CA ARG A 462 -18.10 7.17 -13.58
C ARG A 462 -17.30 8.43 -13.29
N ILE A 463 -16.30 8.73 -14.11
CA ILE A 463 -15.54 9.97 -14.01
C ILE A 463 -16.28 11.07 -14.76
N GLN A 464 -16.46 12.22 -14.10
CA GLN A 464 -16.92 13.44 -14.73
C GLN A 464 -15.81 14.48 -14.65
N ALA A 465 -15.03 14.56 -15.73
CA ALA A 465 -13.96 15.55 -15.87
C ALA A 465 -14.49 16.88 -16.39
N ALA A 466 -13.95 17.98 -15.88
CA ALA A 466 -14.13 19.32 -16.41
C ALA A 466 -12.78 19.99 -16.69
N ASP A 467 -12.73 20.75 -17.79
CA ASP A 467 -11.52 21.43 -18.24
C ASP A 467 -11.23 22.69 -17.41
N THR A 468 -10.07 22.71 -16.76
CA THR A 468 -9.59 23.88 -16.02
C THR A 468 -8.85 24.88 -16.90
N GLN A 469 -8.47 24.51 -18.13
CA GLN A 469 -7.75 25.37 -19.08
C GLN A 469 -6.40 25.92 -18.56
N THR A 470 -5.89 25.35 -17.46
CA THR A 470 -4.80 25.93 -16.65
C THR A 470 -5.11 27.37 -16.18
N ASP A 471 -6.38 27.73 -16.05
CA ASP A 471 -6.85 29.06 -15.67
C ASP A 471 -7.64 29.02 -14.35
N PRO A 472 -7.33 29.90 -13.37
CA PRO A 472 -8.00 29.89 -12.07
C PRO A 472 -9.50 30.18 -12.14
N THR A 473 -9.95 31.03 -13.07
CA THR A 473 -11.38 31.36 -13.21
C THR A 473 -12.15 30.20 -13.81
N ALA A 474 -11.59 29.56 -14.83
CA ALA A 474 -12.14 28.36 -15.43
C ALA A 474 -12.18 27.19 -14.43
N ALA A 475 -11.13 27.01 -13.61
CA ALA A 475 -11.10 26.00 -12.56
C ALA A 475 -12.23 26.17 -11.53
N LEU A 476 -12.44 27.40 -11.03
CA LEU A 476 -13.54 27.70 -10.10
C LEU A 476 -14.92 27.47 -10.73
N HIS A 477 -15.10 27.91 -11.98
CA HIS A 477 -16.34 27.67 -12.71
C HIS A 477 -16.60 26.17 -12.92
N ALA A 478 -15.56 25.41 -13.27
CA ALA A 478 -15.62 23.96 -13.45
C ALA A 478 -16.02 23.25 -12.15
N LEU A 479 -15.36 23.53 -11.03
CA LEU A 479 -15.70 22.93 -9.73
C LEU A 479 -17.12 23.27 -9.30
N THR A 480 -17.50 24.55 -9.43
CA THR A 480 -18.85 25.01 -9.09
C THR A 480 -19.91 24.28 -9.90
N THR A 481 -19.67 24.12 -11.20
CA THR A 481 -20.58 23.42 -12.12
C THR A 481 -20.68 21.92 -11.80
N LEU A 482 -19.55 21.25 -11.53
CA LEU A 482 -19.55 19.84 -11.14
C LEU A 482 -20.32 19.62 -9.83
N HIS A 483 -20.05 20.44 -8.81
CA HIS A 483 -20.74 20.36 -7.53
C HIS A 483 -22.26 20.59 -7.68
N GLN A 484 -22.68 21.63 -8.40
CA GLN A 484 -24.11 21.95 -8.62
C GLN A 484 -24.86 20.87 -9.41
N ASN A 485 -24.16 20.11 -10.25
CA ASN A 485 -24.72 19.01 -11.01
C ASN A 485 -24.72 17.67 -10.26
N GLY A 486 -24.50 17.69 -8.94
CA GLY A 486 -24.51 16.48 -8.10
C GLY A 486 -23.20 15.69 -8.14
N GLY A 487 -22.08 16.36 -8.42
CA GLY A 487 -20.75 15.77 -8.32
C GLY A 487 -20.43 15.27 -6.90
N SER A 488 -19.52 14.30 -6.82
CA SER A 488 -18.98 13.78 -5.58
C SER A 488 -18.35 14.85 -4.68
N ARG A 489 -18.33 14.59 -3.37
CA ARG A 489 -17.63 15.43 -2.39
C ARG A 489 -16.11 15.36 -2.50
N ILE A 490 -15.57 14.20 -2.87
CA ILE A 490 -14.16 14.05 -3.28
C ILE A 490 -14.01 14.43 -4.75
N VAL A 491 -13.07 15.31 -5.06
CA VAL A 491 -12.74 15.77 -6.42
C VAL A 491 -11.26 15.50 -6.70
N ILE A 492 -10.94 14.89 -7.84
CA ILE A 492 -9.56 14.67 -8.28
C ILE A 492 -9.06 15.92 -9.03
N GLY A 493 -7.89 16.42 -8.66
CA GLY A 493 -7.37 17.72 -9.09
C GLY A 493 -7.85 18.88 -8.20
N PRO A 494 -7.60 20.15 -8.58
CA PRO A 494 -6.90 20.59 -9.80
C PRO A 494 -5.41 20.24 -9.85
N PHE A 495 -4.80 20.41 -11.03
CA PHE A 495 -3.38 20.09 -11.25
C PHE A 495 -2.43 21.26 -10.95
N SER A 496 -2.74 22.49 -11.38
CA SER A 496 -1.84 23.62 -11.11
C SER A 496 -2.12 24.25 -9.75
N SER A 497 -1.06 24.70 -9.08
CA SER A 497 -1.15 25.41 -7.79
C SER A 497 -2.09 26.62 -7.86
N THR A 498 -2.05 27.39 -8.95
CA THR A 498 -2.96 28.52 -9.18
C THR A 498 -4.42 28.10 -9.28
N SER A 499 -4.71 26.96 -9.94
CA SER A 499 -6.08 26.43 -10.00
C SER A 499 -6.54 25.91 -8.65
N LEU A 500 -5.68 25.22 -7.90
CA LEU A 500 -6.01 24.71 -6.57
C LEU A 500 -6.30 25.87 -5.59
N ALA A 501 -5.45 26.88 -5.56
CA ALA A 501 -5.65 28.08 -4.75
C ALA A 501 -6.99 28.77 -5.05
N ALA A 502 -7.35 28.87 -6.34
CA ALA A 502 -8.60 29.51 -6.76
C ALA A 502 -9.87 28.77 -6.32
N VAL A 503 -9.79 27.45 -6.11
CA VAL A 503 -10.94 26.63 -5.71
C VAL A 503 -11.03 26.37 -4.22
N GLN A 504 -9.96 26.63 -3.45
CA GLN A 504 -9.86 26.27 -2.03
C GLN A 504 -11.02 26.80 -1.19
N SER A 505 -11.35 28.10 -1.29
CA SER A 505 -12.43 28.70 -0.50
C SER A 505 -13.79 28.07 -0.81
N TYR A 506 -14.07 27.82 -2.10
CA TYR A 506 -15.33 27.16 -2.49
C TYR A 506 -15.39 25.72 -2.00
N ALA A 507 -14.28 24.97 -2.07
CA ALA A 507 -14.21 23.60 -1.57
C ALA A 507 -14.47 23.53 -0.06
N GLU A 508 -13.83 24.39 0.73
CA GLU A 508 -14.03 24.47 2.18
C GLU A 508 -15.49 24.84 2.54
N GLU A 509 -16.04 25.89 1.93
CA GLU A 509 -17.42 26.34 2.18
C GLU A 509 -18.48 25.26 1.87
N ASN A 510 -18.17 24.34 0.95
CA ASN A 510 -19.09 23.30 0.50
C ASN A 510 -18.73 21.90 1.03
N GLN A 511 -17.74 21.79 1.91
CA GLN A 511 -17.25 20.52 2.47
C GLN A 511 -16.87 19.52 1.36
N LEU A 512 -16.09 19.99 0.39
CA LEU A 512 -15.48 19.17 -0.65
C LEU A 512 -14.03 18.84 -0.26
N CYS A 513 -13.59 17.63 -0.55
CA CYS A 513 -12.21 17.20 -0.41
C CYS A 513 -11.54 17.18 -1.78
N LEU A 514 -10.35 17.77 -1.90
CA LEU A 514 -9.60 17.81 -3.15
C LEU A 514 -8.39 16.86 -3.05
N ILE A 515 -8.22 15.95 -4.01
CA ILE A 515 -7.02 15.11 -4.13
C ILE A 515 -6.24 15.60 -5.35
N SER A 516 -5.22 16.45 -5.15
CA SER A 516 -4.42 17.02 -6.22
C SER A 516 -3.17 16.18 -6.51
N PRO A 517 -2.94 15.76 -7.77
CA PRO A 517 -1.75 15.00 -8.15
C PRO A 517 -0.57 15.86 -8.62
N GLY A 518 -0.73 17.19 -8.72
CA GLY A 518 0.28 18.03 -9.37
C GLY A 518 0.51 19.42 -8.78
N SER A 519 -0.31 19.89 -7.83
CA SER A 519 -0.07 21.19 -7.22
C SER A 519 1.00 21.08 -6.14
N SER A 520 2.09 21.83 -6.25
CA SER A 520 3.25 21.68 -5.38
C SER A 520 3.63 22.95 -4.62
N ALA A 521 2.94 24.08 -4.84
CA ALA A 521 3.30 25.35 -4.21
C ALA A 521 3.34 25.23 -2.66
N PRO A 522 4.43 25.69 -2.00
CA PRO A 522 4.59 25.66 -0.54
C PRO A 522 3.47 26.36 0.24
N SER A 523 2.89 27.45 -0.29
CA SER A 523 1.79 28.15 0.39
C SER A 523 0.49 27.36 0.50
N LEU A 524 0.36 26.27 -0.26
CA LEU A 524 -0.78 25.36 -0.23
C LEU A 524 -0.58 24.17 0.74
N ALA A 525 0.57 24.07 1.40
CA ALA A 525 0.84 23.07 2.45
C ALA A 525 0.17 23.47 3.78
N ILE A 526 -1.16 23.45 3.85
CA ILE A 526 -1.92 23.98 4.99
C ILE A 526 -2.42 22.86 5.91
N ALA A 527 -1.94 22.86 7.16
CA ALA A 527 -2.33 21.87 8.15
C ALA A 527 -3.84 21.84 8.41
N GLY A 528 -4.43 20.66 8.26
CA GLY A 528 -5.82 20.39 8.63
C GLY A 528 -6.88 20.96 7.69
N ASP A 529 -6.56 21.39 6.47
CA ASP A 529 -7.57 21.68 5.45
C ASP A 529 -8.05 20.38 4.75
N ALA A 530 -8.96 20.51 3.77
CA ALA A 530 -9.52 19.37 3.03
C ALA A 530 -8.80 19.12 1.69
N ILE A 531 -7.53 19.52 1.59
CA ILE A 531 -6.70 19.33 0.40
C ILE A 531 -5.67 18.24 0.70
N PHE A 532 -5.55 17.30 -0.22
CA PHE A 532 -4.61 16.19 -0.13
C PHE A 532 -3.78 16.14 -1.41
N ARG A 533 -2.47 16.28 -1.30
CA ARG A 533 -1.58 16.39 -2.45
C ARG A 533 -0.76 15.12 -2.60
N LEU A 534 -0.97 14.40 -3.70
CA LEU A 534 -0.20 13.21 -4.09
C LEU A 534 1.13 13.57 -4.74
N ILE A 535 1.77 14.59 -4.17
CA ILE A 535 3.10 15.10 -4.48
C ILE A 535 3.56 15.90 -3.24
N PRO A 536 4.86 15.93 -2.92
CA PRO A 536 5.39 16.84 -1.91
C PRO A 536 5.29 18.30 -2.37
N ASP A 537 5.45 19.24 -1.42
CA ASP A 537 5.60 20.64 -1.78
C ASP A 537 6.99 20.96 -2.37
N ASP A 538 7.08 22.07 -3.11
CA ASP A 538 8.27 22.45 -3.89
C ASP A 538 9.52 22.69 -3.04
N THR A 539 9.43 22.80 -1.71
CA THR A 539 10.63 22.90 -0.86
C THR A 539 11.54 21.68 -1.02
N PHE A 540 10.97 20.49 -1.24
CA PHE A 540 11.72 19.27 -1.48
C PHE A 540 12.37 19.25 -2.87
N GLN A 541 11.66 19.69 -3.91
CA GLN A 541 12.22 19.82 -5.26
C GLN A 541 13.34 20.85 -5.31
N ALA A 542 13.15 21.99 -4.65
CA ALA A 542 14.12 23.06 -4.53
C ALA A 542 15.41 22.62 -3.83
N GLU A 543 15.30 21.86 -2.73
CA GLU A 543 16.45 21.26 -2.07
C GLU A 543 17.20 20.31 -3.02
N ALA A 544 16.47 19.42 -3.70
CA ALA A 544 17.04 18.48 -4.64
C ALA A 544 17.81 19.17 -5.78
N LEU A 545 17.19 20.18 -6.43
CA LEU A 545 17.80 20.99 -7.49
C LEU A 545 19.03 21.75 -6.99
N ALA A 546 18.96 22.38 -5.82
CA ALA A 546 20.08 23.14 -5.25
C ALA A 546 21.32 22.26 -5.05
N VAL A 547 21.13 21.03 -4.54
CA VAL A 547 22.24 20.10 -4.34
C VAL A 547 22.82 19.62 -5.66
N LEU A 548 21.97 19.29 -6.64
CA LEU A 548 22.42 18.92 -7.99
C LEU A 548 23.26 20.05 -8.61
N MET A 549 22.78 21.30 -8.54
CA MET A 549 23.50 22.46 -9.08
C MET A 549 24.88 22.64 -8.43
N GLN A 550 24.96 22.55 -7.10
CA GLN A 550 26.23 22.66 -6.37
C GLN A 550 27.26 21.62 -6.84
N GLN A 551 26.82 20.38 -7.06
CA GLN A 551 27.70 19.28 -7.47
C GLN A 551 28.18 19.38 -8.90
N ASN A 552 27.39 20.03 -9.74
CA ASN A 552 27.79 20.38 -11.09
C ASN A 552 28.67 21.65 -11.13
N GLY A 553 29.13 22.14 -9.97
CA GLY A 553 30.04 23.27 -9.84
C GLY A 553 29.37 24.63 -10.05
N ILE A 554 28.03 24.67 -10.06
CA ILE A 554 27.28 25.90 -10.23
C ILE A 554 27.34 26.71 -8.94
N GLN A 555 27.69 27.98 -9.07
CA GLN A 555 27.76 28.95 -7.98
C GLN A 555 26.67 30.02 -8.12
N THR A 556 26.26 30.33 -9.35
CA THR A 556 25.26 31.36 -9.63
C THR A 556 24.19 30.86 -10.60
N VAL A 557 22.92 31.13 -10.29
CA VAL A 557 21.76 30.74 -11.11
C VAL A 557 20.99 31.97 -11.56
N VAL A 558 20.65 32.04 -12.85
CA VAL A 558 19.76 33.07 -13.43
C VAL A 558 18.44 32.40 -13.81
N PRO A 559 17.34 32.61 -13.05
CA PRO A 559 16.08 31.95 -13.35
C PRO A 559 15.33 32.61 -14.51
N ILE A 560 14.58 31.81 -15.27
CA ILE A 560 13.50 32.25 -16.16
C ILE A 560 12.23 31.52 -15.75
N TYR A 561 11.20 32.27 -15.35
CA TYR A 561 10.07 31.68 -14.64
C TYR A 561 8.74 32.36 -14.95
N ARG A 562 7.68 31.55 -15.02
CA ARG A 562 6.30 32.01 -15.21
C ARG A 562 5.79 32.75 -13.98
N ASP A 563 5.03 33.82 -14.21
CA ASP A 563 4.46 34.67 -13.15
C ASP A 563 3.14 34.10 -12.60
N ASP A 564 3.25 33.01 -11.84
CA ASP A 564 2.14 32.43 -11.10
C ASP A 564 2.59 31.88 -9.75
N ILE A 565 1.64 31.35 -8.96
CA ILE A 565 1.93 30.85 -7.61
C ILE A 565 3.00 29.76 -7.65
N TYR A 566 2.92 28.85 -8.62
CA TYR A 566 3.90 27.77 -8.80
C TYR A 566 5.28 28.32 -9.17
N GLY A 567 5.37 29.11 -10.24
CA GLY A 567 6.65 29.60 -10.75
C GLY A 567 7.38 30.53 -9.78
N ASN A 568 6.63 31.40 -9.07
CA ASN A 568 7.21 32.28 -8.07
C ASN A 568 7.70 31.52 -6.83
N GLU A 569 6.90 30.58 -6.31
CA GLU A 569 7.26 29.91 -5.05
C GLU A 569 8.32 28.82 -5.22
N LEU A 570 8.35 28.09 -6.36
CA LEU A 570 9.47 27.20 -6.66
C LEU A 570 10.78 27.99 -6.81
N ARG A 571 10.74 29.17 -7.45
CA ARG A 571 11.91 30.07 -7.55
C ARG A 571 12.40 30.52 -6.18
N ASP A 572 11.48 30.96 -5.32
CA ASP A 572 11.81 31.43 -3.97
C ASP A 572 12.33 30.30 -3.08
N ALA A 573 11.73 29.10 -3.16
CA ALA A 573 12.21 27.91 -2.46
C ALA A 573 13.61 27.51 -2.93
N LEU A 574 13.86 27.49 -4.25
CA LEU A 574 15.18 27.19 -4.80
C LEU A 574 16.21 28.25 -4.38
N GLN A 575 15.84 29.52 -4.37
CA GLN A 575 16.71 30.59 -3.87
C GLN A 575 17.12 30.35 -2.42
N ALA A 576 16.17 29.97 -1.56
CA ALA A 576 16.45 29.66 -0.17
C ALA A 576 17.40 28.46 -0.03
N SER A 577 17.09 27.34 -0.70
CA SER A 577 17.90 26.12 -0.67
C SER A 577 19.30 26.32 -1.24
N PHE A 578 19.43 27.01 -2.37
CA PHE A 578 20.72 27.26 -3.01
C PHE A 578 21.59 28.23 -2.20
N THR A 579 20.98 29.26 -1.59
CA THR A 579 21.69 30.17 -0.67
C THR A 579 22.22 29.44 0.55
N ALA A 580 21.45 28.49 1.11
CA ALA A 580 21.90 27.66 2.23
C ALA A 580 23.14 26.81 1.87
N LEU A 581 23.36 26.52 0.59
CA LEU A 581 24.53 25.82 0.05
C LEU A 581 25.66 26.77 -0.41
N ASN A 582 25.58 28.06 -0.07
CA ASN A 582 26.47 29.15 -0.49
C ASN A 582 26.43 29.48 -2.00
N GLY A 583 25.36 29.08 -2.69
CA GLY A 583 25.07 29.53 -4.05
C GLY A 583 24.38 30.89 -4.06
N ALA A 584 24.35 31.55 -5.22
CA ALA A 584 23.68 32.82 -5.44
C ALA A 584 22.60 32.69 -6.52
N MET A 585 21.38 33.12 -6.23
CA MET A 585 20.31 33.20 -7.22
C MET A 585 20.09 34.66 -7.62
N MET A 586 20.13 34.94 -8.92
CA MET A 586 19.92 36.26 -9.49
C MET A 586 18.42 36.53 -9.69
N ASP A 587 18.03 37.79 -9.89
CA ASP A 587 16.62 38.17 -10.09
C ASP A 587 15.96 37.51 -11.32
N GLY A 588 16.78 37.15 -12.32
CA GLY A 588 16.33 36.43 -13.51
C GLY A 588 15.31 37.19 -14.36
N VAL A 589 14.50 36.47 -15.14
CA VAL A 589 13.44 37.02 -15.98
C VAL A 589 12.11 36.35 -15.65
N LYS A 590 11.14 37.16 -15.24
CA LYS A 590 9.78 36.73 -14.98
C LYS A 590 8.88 37.05 -16.17
N TYR A 591 8.02 36.13 -16.59
CA TYR A 591 7.13 36.34 -17.72
C TYR A 591 5.66 36.04 -17.41
N ASP A 592 4.77 36.82 -18.03
CA ASP A 592 3.32 36.68 -17.88
C ASP A 592 2.81 35.40 -18.56
N MET A 593 1.86 34.69 -17.94
CA MET A 593 1.32 33.42 -18.46
C MET A 593 0.59 33.51 -19.80
N THR A 594 0.21 34.72 -20.23
CA THR A 594 -0.56 34.94 -21.47
C THR A 594 0.29 35.15 -22.71
N ILE A 595 1.61 35.31 -22.55
CA ILE A 595 2.49 35.53 -23.70
C ILE A 595 2.68 34.23 -24.49
N THR A 596 2.73 34.36 -25.82
CA THR A 596 3.00 33.25 -26.74
C THR A 596 4.27 33.47 -27.57
N ASP A 597 4.91 34.64 -27.42
CA ASP A 597 6.18 34.98 -28.04
C ASP A 597 7.21 35.27 -26.95
N PHE A 598 8.15 34.34 -26.80
CA PHE A 598 9.19 34.40 -25.77
C PHE A 598 10.47 35.11 -26.25
N THR A 599 10.50 35.65 -27.47
CA THR A 599 11.71 36.27 -28.04
C THR A 599 12.25 37.40 -27.16
N THR A 600 11.37 38.28 -26.67
CA THR A 600 11.78 39.39 -25.80
C THR A 600 12.26 38.89 -24.43
N VAL A 601 11.61 37.86 -23.90
CA VAL A 601 11.96 37.24 -22.61
C VAL A 601 13.34 36.59 -22.69
N VAL A 602 13.62 35.84 -23.76
CA VAL A 602 14.91 35.18 -23.97
C VAL A 602 16.03 36.18 -24.26
N ASN A 603 15.75 37.28 -24.98
CA ASN A 603 16.73 38.36 -25.17
C ASN A 603 17.07 39.07 -23.86
N GLU A 604 16.09 39.29 -22.98
CA GLU A 604 16.35 39.83 -21.64
C GLU A 604 17.18 38.84 -20.80
N LEU A 605 16.86 37.54 -20.89
CA LEU A 605 17.59 36.49 -20.20
C LEU A 605 19.05 36.46 -20.67
N GLU A 606 19.31 36.53 -21.98
CA GLU A 606 20.65 36.56 -22.55
C GLU A 606 21.46 37.75 -22.01
N ALA A 607 20.86 38.94 -21.93
CA ALA A 607 21.53 40.11 -21.36
C ALA A 607 21.92 39.91 -19.89
N LYS A 608 21.01 39.35 -19.08
CA LYS A 608 21.30 39.06 -17.65
C LYS A 608 22.35 37.96 -17.48
N VAL A 609 22.28 36.91 -18.28
CA VAL A 609 23.29 35.84 -18.28
C VAL A 609 24.64 36.41 -18.69
N GLN A 610 24.70 37.34 -19.65
CA GLN A 610 25.95 37.96 -20.09
C GLN A 610 26.66 38.68 -18.94
N ASP A 611 25.93 39.49 -18.18
CA ASP A 611 26.48 40.24 -17.04
C ASP A 611 27.04 39.28 -15.97
N VAL A 612 26.30 38.21 -15.67
CA VAL A 612 26.67 37.22 -14.66
C VAL A 612 27.86 36.36 -15.12
N VAL A 613 27.87 35.91 -16.38
CA VAL A 613 28.98 35.16 -16.97
C VAL A 613 30.26 35.99 -17.01
N THR A 614 30.17 37.29 -17.28
CA THR A 614 31.34 38.19 -17.21
C THR A 614 31.92 38.27 -15.81
N GLN A 615 31.10 38.14 -14.76
CA GLN A 615 31.55 38.20 -13.38
C GLN A 615 32.09 36.86 -12.83
N PHE A 616 31.43 35.74 -13.14
CA PHE A 616 31.68 34.44 -12.49
C PHE A 616 32.24 33.36 -13.44
N GLY A 617 32.22 33.60 -14.75
CA GLY A 617 32.62 32.63 -15.78
C GLY A 617 31.52 31.60 -16.08
N ALA A 618 31.38 31.23 -17.35
CA ALA A 618 30.26 30.41 -17.83
C ALA A 618 30.11 29.05 -17.12
N SER A 619 31.21 28.42 -16.73
CA SER A 619 31.18 27.10 -16.07
C SER A 619 30.61 27.10 -14.65
N SER A 620 30.49 28.27 -14.00
CA SER A 620 29.92 28.40 -12.66
C SER A 620 28.50 28.99 -12.67
N VAL A 621 27.97 29.28 -13.87
CA VAL A 621 26.67 29.92 -14.09
C VAL A 621 25.71 28.93 -14.74
N ALA A 622 24.47 28.90 -14.26
CA ALA A 622 23.40 28.13 -14.87
C ALA A 622 22.13 28.98 -15.05
N VAL A 623 21.26 28.52 -15.94
CA VAL A 623 19.88 28.98 -16.06
C VAL A 623 18.96 27.95 -15.42
N GLU A 624 17.99 28.39 -14.63
CA GLU A 624 16.87 27.57 -14.16
C GLU A 624 15.62 27.95 -14.94
N LEU A 625 14.99 26.97 -15.59
CA LEU A 625 13.78 27.13 -16.38
C LEU A 625 12.56 26.58 -15.63
N ILE A 626 11.73 27.48 -15.10
CA ILE A 626 10.48 27.14 -14.43
C ILE A 626 9.31 27.49 -15.36
N SER A 627 8.82 26.48 -16.06
CA SER A 627 7.82 26.60 -17.12
C SER A 627 7.00 25.33 -17.26
N TYR A 628 5.96 25.37 -18.11
CA TYR A 628 5.23 24.18 -18.54
C TYR A 628 5.63 23.79 -19.96
N GLU A 629 4.68 23.68 -20.89
CA GLU A 629 4.94 23.25 -22.27
C GLU A 629 5.74 24.27 -23.08
N GLU A 630 5.70 25.55 -22.71
CA GLU A 630 6.46 26.62 -23.37
C GLU A 630 7.99 26.44 -23.27
N ALA A 631 8.47 25.50 -22.45
CA ALA A 631 9.87 25.13 -22.38
C ALA A 631 10.48 24.82 -23.76
N ALA A 632 9.73 24.15 -24.65
CA ALA A 632 10.22 23.82 -25.99
C ALA A 632 10.54 25.09 -26.80
N GLN A 633 9.66 26.10 -26.76
CA GLN A 633 9.88 27.34 -27.49
C GLN A 633 11.02 28.16 -26.87
N ILE A 634 11.13 28.20 -25.54
CA ILE A 634 12.21 28.89 -24.84
C ILE A 634 13.57 28.26 -25.18
N LEU A 635 13.67 26.92 -25.17
CA LEU A 635 14.91 26.20 -25.54
C LEU A 635 15.27 26.39 -27.02
N ALA A 636 14.28 26.41 -27.92
CA ALA A 636 14.50 26.69 -29.34
C ALA A 636 15.05 28.11 -29.58
N LEU A 637 14.59 29.10 -28.82
CA LEU A 637 15.12 30.46 -28.87
C LEU A 637 16.51 30.56 -28.22
N ALA A 638 16.72 29.88 -27.09
CA ALA A 638 18.02 29.82 -26.43
C ALA A 638 19.10 29.20 -27.33
N ASP A 639 18.73 28.23 -28.18
CA ASP A 639 19.64 27.63 -29.16
C ASP A 639 20.23 28.65 -30.16
N GLN A 640 19.55 29.77 -30.40
CA GLN A 640 20.03 30.80 -31.32
C GLN A 640 21.19 31.62 -30.71
N SER A 641 21.35 31.60 -29.38
CA SER A 641 22.39 32.32 -28.66
C SER A 641 23.60 31.44 -28.39
N VAL A 642 24.79 31.90 -28.82
CA VAL A 642 26.06 31.25 -28.46
C VAL A 642 26.30 31.32 -26.94
N LEU A 643 25.90 32.42 -26.29
CA LEU A 643 26.06 32.59 -24.86
C LEU A 643 25.16 31.65 -24.06
N LEU A 644 23.87 31.58 -24.40
CA LEU A 644 22.92 30.74 -23.65
C LEU A 644 23.24 29.25 -23.79
N ARG A 645 23.80 28.83 -24.93
CA ARG A 645 24.35 27.46 -25.11
C ARG A 645 25.64 27.19 -24.34
N SER A 646 26.34 28.22 -23.88
CA SER A 646 27.61 28.07 -23.15
C SER A 646 27.45 27.83 -21.66
N VAL A 647 26.23 28.01 -21.12
CA VAL A 647 25.89 27.78 -19.72
C VAL A 647 24.98 26.57 -19.59
N ARG A 648 24.95 25.97 -18.41
CA ARG A 648 24.10 24.80 -18.14
C ARG A 648 22.67 25.23 -17.87
N TRP A 649 21.70 24.43 -18.31
CA TRP A 649 20.29 24.66 -18.02
C TRP A 649 19.71 23.54 -17.17
N PHE A 650 18.96 23.93 -16.15
CA PHE A 650 18.18 23.05 -15.29
C PHE A 650 16.70 23.40 -15.43
N GLY A 651 15.83 22.42 -15.20
CA GLY A 651 14.39 22.61 -15.27
C GLY A 651 13.63 21.84 -14.21
N CYS A 652 12.32 22.00 -14.28
CA CYS A 652 11.36 21.49 -13.30
C CYS A 652 10.66 20.20 -13.77
N ASP A 653 9.82 19.66 -12.89
CA ASP A 653 8.97 18.47 -13.07
C ASP A 653 8.03 18.58 -14.26
N ALA A 654 7.49 19.77 -14.52
CA ALA A 654 6.69 20.02 -15.72
C ALA A 654 7.48 19.98 -17.04
N ASN A 655 8.81 20.08 -17.01
CA ASN A 655 9.66 19.95 -18.21
C ASN A 655 10.13 18.51 -18.43
N ASN A 656 10.14 17.70 -17.38
CA ASN A 656 10.56 16.30 -17.45
C ASN A 656 9.58 15.50 -18.30
N ARG A 657 10.10 14.63 -19.17
CA ARG A 657 9.30 13.84 -20.14
C ARG A 657 8.44 14.65 -21.11
N LEU A 658 8.67 15.95 -21.22
CA LEU A 658 7.96 16.79 -22.17
C LEU A 658 8.35 16.41 -23.60
N THR A 659 7.42 15.78 -24.34
CA THR A 659 7.68 15.34 -25.72
C THR A 659 7.87 16.51 -26.68
N GLY A 660 7.27 17.67 -26.39
CA GLY A 660 7.42 18.89 -27.18
C GLY A 660 8.88 19.35 -27.36
N ILE A 661 9.77 19.01 -26.42
CA ILE A 661 11.21 19.28 -26.56
C ILE A 661 11.84 18.34 -27.59
N ILE A 662 11.45 17.07 -27.62
CA ILE A 662 11.96 16.06 -28.58
C ILE A 662 11.40 16.31 -29.98
N ASP A 663 10.10 16.65 -30.06
CA ASP A 663 9.38 16.82 -31.32
C ASP A 663 9.75 18.12 -32.06
N HIS A 664 10.35 19.09 -31.35
CA HIS A 664 10.78 20.37 -31.92
C HIS A 664 12.31 20.36 -32.16
N PRO A 665 12.79 20.35 -33.43
CA PRO A 665 14.22 20.17 -33.74
C PRO A 665 15.15 21.18 -33.05
N ASP A 666 14.80 22.47 -33.07
CA ASP A 666 15.63 23.50 -32.44
C ASP A 666 15.58 23.43 -30.90
N ALA A 667 14.46 22.99 -30.31
CA ALA A 667 14.34 22.80 -28.87
C ALA A 667 15.18 21.60 -28.41
N LEU A 668 15.12 20.49 -29.16
CA LEU A 668 15.96 19.32 -28.96
C LEU A 668 17.44 19.69 -29.06
N HIS A 669 17.83 20.43 -30.10
CA HIS A 669 19.20 20.89 -30.24
C HIS A 669 19.62 21.83 -29.10
N GLY A 670 18.79 22.81 -28.76
CA GLY A 670 19.03 23.70 -27.62
C GLY A 670 19.17 22.96 -26.28
N ALA A 671 18.30 22.00 -26.02
CA ALA A 671 18.36 21.15 -24.82
C ALA A 671 19.65 20.32 -24.76
N LEU A 672 20.11 19.78 -25.89
CA LEU A 672 21.37 19.04 -25.96
C LEU A 672 22.59 19.95 -25.74
N GLN A 673 22.60 21.13 -26.37
CA GLN A 673 23.72 22.09 -26.25
C GLN A 673 23.86 22.65 -24.83
N THR A 674 22.73 22.88 -24.16
CA THR A 674 22.68 23.41 -22.79
C THR A 674 22.82 22.34 -21.70
N GLN A 675 22.92 21.06 -22.09
CA GLN A 675 22.90 19.91 -21.18
C GLN A 675 21.67 19.92 -20.25
N PHE A 676 20.51 20.25 -20.83
CA PHE A 676 19.28 20.47 -20.11
C PHE A 676 18.91 19.26 -19.24
N THR A 677 18.79 19.50 -17.93
CA THR A 677 18.47 18.48 -16.93
C THR A 677 17.22 18.88 -16.16
N ALA A 678 16.14 18.11 -16.28
CA ALA A 678 14.86 18.41 -15.63
C ALA A 678 14.64 17.51 -14.41
N SER A 679 14.31 18.10 -13.26
CA SER A 679 13.86 17.37 -12.06
C SER A 679 12.46 16.79 -12.27
N SER A 680 12.05 15.80 -11.49
CA SER A 680 10.67 15.32 -11.42
C SER A 680 10.44 14.51 -10.15
N PHE A 681 9.23 14.58 -9.57
CA PHE A 681 8.84 13.55 -8.61
C PHE A 681 8.83 12.19 -9.32
N SER A 682 9.66 11.26 -8.87
CA SER A 682 9.96 10.02 -9.60
C SER A 682 9.85 8.81 -8.69
N PRO A 683 8.66 8.20 -8.57
CA PRO A 683 8.48 6.94 -7.88
C PRO A 683 9.44 5.83 -8.39
N ASN A 684 9.79 5.87 -9.68
CA ASN A 684 10.78 4.97 -10.31
C ASN A 684 12.16 4.98 -9.62
N MET A 685 12.61 6.13 -9.12
CA MET A 685 13.92 6.22 -8.46
C MET A 685 13.92 5.52 -7.10
N MET A 686 12.77 5.44 -6.41
CA MET A 686 12.65 4.66 -5.18
C MET A 686 12.93 3.17 -5.41
N VAL A 687 12.52 2.63 -6.56
CA VAL A 687 12.78 1.22 -6.94
C VAL A 687 14.27 0.95 -7.07
N GLU A 688 15.02 1.88 -7.68
CA GLU A 688 16.47 1.73 -7.89
C GLU A 688 17.27 1.80 -6.60
N TYR A 689 16.77 2.55 -5.61
CA TYR A 689 17.47 2.76 -4.34
C TYR A 689 17.13 1.70 -3.29
N TYR A 690 15.86 1.34 -3.13
CA TYR A 690 15.41 0.39 -2.12
C TYR A 690 15.34 -1.06 -2.64
N GLY A 691 15.58 -1.27 -3.94
CA GLY A 691 15.30 -2.55 -4.59
C GLY A 691 13.80 -2.82 -4.70
N GLU A 692 13.44 -4.00 -5.22
CA GLU A 692 12.06 -4.40 -5.48
C GLU A 692 11.17 -4.56 -4.22
N GLY A 693 11.70 -4.32 -3.02
CA GLY A 693 10.99 -4.54 -1.76
C GLY A 693 9.93 -3.49 -1.41
N LEU A 694 10.11 -2.21 -1.80
CA LEU A 694 9.14 -1.14 -1.50
C LEU A 694 8.28 -0.75 -2.70
N MET A 695 8.79 -0.96 -3.92
CA MET A 695 8.08 -0.79 -5.18
C MET A 695 8.79 -1.63 -6.23
N LYS A 696 8.04 -2.20 -7.18
CA LYS A 696 8.61 -3.01 -8.24
C LYS A 696 8.69 -2.22 -9.55
N ARG A 697 9.77 -2.43 -10.31
CA ARG A 697 10.02 -1.73 -11.58
C ARG A 697 8.98 -2.13 -12.63
N ALA A 698 8.72 -3.43 -12.73
CA ALA A 698 7.80 -4.04 -13.69
C ALA A 698 6.35 -3.47 -13.67
N PRO A 699 5.67 -3.23 -12.53
CA PRO A 699 4.39 -2.52 -12.51
C PRO A 699 4.41 -1.17 -13.22
N ILE A 700 5.46 -0.37 -12.97
CA ILE A 700 5.57 0.97 -13.54
C ILE A 700 5.89 0.89 -15.04
N GLU A 701 6.74 -0.05 -15.44
CA GLU A 701 7.02 -0.34 -16.85
C GLU A 701 5.78 -0.85 -17.60
N ASN A 702 4.95 -1.70 -16.97
CA ASN A 702 3.69 -2.17 -17.54
C ASN A 702 2.68 -1.04 -17.65
N PHE A 703 2.57 -0.17 -16.65
CA PHE A 703 1.74 1.03 -16.72
C PHE A 703 2.14 1.93 -17.90
N ILE A 704 3.44 2.22 -18.04
CA ILE A 704 3.97 3.00 -19.16
C ILE A 704 3.66 2.31 -20.49
N THR A 705 3.90 1.01 -20.58
CA THR A 705 3.63 0.20 -21.79
C THR A 705 2.15 0.19 -22.14
N GLN A 706 1.27 0.06 -21.15
CA GLN A 706 -0.18 0.05 -21.35
C GLN A 706 -0.68 1.40 -21.85
N MET A 707 -0.19 2.49 -21.26
CA MET A 707 -0.48 3.86 -21.70
C MET A 707 -0.03 4.10 -23.14
N HIS A 708 1.17 3.63 -23.50
CA HIS A 708 1.67 3.72 -24.86
C HIS A 708 0.82 2.89 -25.85
N ASN A 709 0.55 1.62 -25.53
CA ASN A 709 -0.13 0.70 -26.43
C ASN A 709 -1.62 1.03 -26.63
N THR A 710 -2.28 1.53 -25.58
CA THR A 710 -3.73 1.77 -25.59
C THR A 710 -4.06 3.18 -26.04
N TYR A 711 -3.28 4.17 -25.62
CA TYR A 711 -3.58 5.58 -25.83
C TYR A 711 -2.57 6.29 -26.73
N GLY A 712 -1.43 5.67 -27.04
CA GLY A 712 -0.35 6.32 -27.80
C GLY A 712 0.35 7.42 -27.00
N LEU A 713 0.21 7.42 -25.67
CA LEU A 713 0.72 8.46 -24.79
C LEU A 713 1.88 7.95 -23.94
N GLN A 714 2.84 8.82 -23.68
CA GLN A 714 3.84 8.62 -22.64
C GLN A 714 3.31 9.24 -21.35
N PRO A 715 3.26 8.51 -20.22
CA PRO A 715 2.73 9.06 -18.99
C PRO A 715 3.56 10.25 -18.49
N SER A 716 2.86 11.30 -18.06
CA SER A 716 3.45 12.41 -17.33
C SER A 716 3.91 11.98 -15.94
N VAL A 717 4.72 12.81 -15.29
CA VAL A 717 5.18 12.56 -13.92
C VAL A 717 4.02 12.58 -12.90
N TYR A 718 2.93 13.27 -13.22
CA TYR A 718 1.73 13.39 -12.37
C TYR A 718 0.79 12.19 -12.47
N ASP A 719 0.88 11.44 -13.57
CA ASP A 719 -0.08 10.38 -13.92
C ASP A 719 -0.12 9.25 -12.89
N TYR A 720 0.99 9.00 -12.19
CA TYR A 720 1.04 8.06 -11.09
C TYR A 720 0.08 8.45 -9.96
N GLY A 721 0.12 9.72 -9.54
CA GLY A 721 -0.79 10.25 -8.53
C GLY A 721 -2.24 10.31 -9.02
N VAL A 722 -2.48 10.52 -10.32
CA VAL A 722 -3.83 10.53 -10.89
C VAL A 722 -4.52 9.16 -10.74
N TYR A 723 -3.80 8.09 -11.07
CA TYR A 723 -4.31 6.73 -10.94
C TYR A 723 -4.65 6.42 -9.48
N ASP A 724 -3.71 6.73 -8.57
CA ASP A 724 -3.84 6.43 -7.14
C ASP A 724 -4.91 7.31 -6.46
N ALA A 725 -5.10 8.55 -6.90
CA ALA A 725 -6.15 9.44 -6.40
C ALA A 725 -7.55 8.84 -6.54
N LEU A 726 -7.83 8.14 -7.64
CA LEU A 726 -9.14 7.51 -7.84
C LEU A 726 -9.35 6.35 -6.87
N TRP A 727 -8.33 5.52 -6.67
CA TRP A 727 -8.38 4.42 -5.71
C TRP A 727 -8.60 4.94 -4.28
N ILE A 728 -7.83 5.95 -3.87
CA ILE A 728 -7.99 6.58 -2.55
C ILE A 728 -9.39 7.17 -2.39
N ALA A 729 -9.93 7.84 -3.41
CA ALA A 729 -11.29 8.39 -3.37
C ALA A 729 -12.35 7.29 -3.17
N VAL A 730 -12.25 6.19 -3.92
CA VAL A 730 -13.22 5.09 -3.86
C VAL A 730 -13.12 4.35 -2.54
N PHE A 731 -11.91 4.06 -2.08
CA PHE A 731 -11.67 3.46 -0.78
C PHE A 731 -12.18 4.34 0.37
N SER A 732 -12.06 5.66 0.22
CA SER A 732 -12.64 6.60 1.18
C SER A 732 -14.16 6.51 1.23
N TYR A 733 -14.85 6.39 0.09
CA TYR A 733 -16.31 6.18 0.08
C TYR A 733 -16.73 4.79 0.57
N LEU A 734 -15.97 3.75 0.27
CA LEU A 734 -16.22 2.41 0.79
C LEU A 734 -16.08 2.37 2.32
N SER A 735 -15.10 3.10 2.85
CA SER A 735 -14.86 3.21 4.29
C SER A 735 -15.91 4.11 4.97
N ALA A 736 -16.05 5.36 4.53
CA ALA A 736 -16.90 6.36 5.17
C ALA A 736 -18.41 6.16 4.87
N GLY A 737 -18.73 5.47 3.78
CA GLY A 737 -20.07 5.40 3.19
C GLY A 737 -20.23 6.37 2.01
N TRP A 738 -21.01 5.96 1.01
CA TRP A 738 -21.19 6.69 -0.25
C TRP A 738 -21.95 8.01 -0.13
N ASN A 739 -22.65 8.21 1.00
CA ASN A 739 -23.31 9.47 1.36
C ASN A 739 -22.58 10.20 2.49
N ALA A 740 -21.31 9.87 2.75
CA ALA A 740 -20.54 10.49 3.81
C ALA A 740 -20.44 12.01 3.61
N GLU A 741 -20.53 12.75 4.71
CA GLU A 741 -20.31 14.19 4.73
C GLU A 741 -18.80 14.51 4.62
N GLY A 742 -18.49 15.74 4.19
CA GLY A 742 -17.11 16.14 3.90
C GLY A 742 -16.16 16.00 5.09
N ASP A 743 -16.59 16.30 6.32
CA ASP A 743 -15.74 16.16 7.51
C ASP A 743 -15.30 14.71 7.76
N LEU A 744 -16.19 13.74 7.49
CA LEU A 744 -15.86 12.32 7.62
C LEU A 744 -14.91 11.88 6.50
N LEU A 745 -15.14 12.35 5.26
CA LEU A 745 -14.26 12.06 4.13
C LEU A 745 -12.87 12.67 4.35
N LYS A 746 -12.79 13.90 4.85
CA LYS A 746 -11.56 14.60 5.24
C LYS A 746 -10.76 13.81 6.28
N ALA A 747 -11.42 13.22 7.27
CA ALA A 747 -10.76 12.35 8.24
C ALA A 747 -10.38 10.96 7.67
N THR A 748 -11.07 10.50 6.63
CA THR A 748 -10.89 9.17 6.05
C THR A 748 -9.80 9.13 4.98
N ILE A 749 -9.64 10.18 4.18
CA ILE A 749 -8.69 10.20 3.05
C ILE A 749 -7.25 9.94 3.51
N PRO A 750 -6.69 10.61 4.54
CA PRO A 750 -5.33 10.34 5.01
C PRO A 750 -5.15 8.88 5.46
N VAL A 751 -6.19 8.31 6.07
CA VAL A 751 -6.20 6.90 6.50
C VAL A 751 -6.15 5.97 5.28
N MET A 752 -6.90 6.25 4.22
CA MET A 752 -6.87 5.44 2.99
C MET A 752 -5.55 5.61 2.22
N ALA A 753 -4.97 6.81 2.24
CA ALA A 753 -3.68 7.07 1.64
C ALA A 753 -2.55 6.27 2.35
N GLU A 754 -2.54 6.22 3.69
CA GLU A 754 -1.57 5.40 4.44
C GLU A 754 -1.58 3.90 4.03
N PHE A 755 -2.74 3.39 3.60
CA PHE A 755 -2.88 2.00 3.16
C PHE A 755 -2.76 1.79 1.64
N SER A 756 -2.61 2.87 0.89
CA SER A 756 -2.52 2.80 -0.57
C SER A 756 -1.05 2.93 -0.98
N SER A 757 -0.59 1.94 -1.75
CA SER A 757 0.70 1.98 -2.43
C SER A 757 0.46 1.59 -3.89
N GLY A 758 0.12 2.58 -4.70
CA GLY A 758 -0.11 2.40 -6.13
C GLY A 758 1.12 2.78 -6.95
N TYR A 759 0.92 3.40 -8.11
CA TYR A 759 2.02 3.75 -9.00
C TYR A 759 2.89 4.91 -8.49
N CYS A 760 2.39 5.76 -7.59
CA CYS A 760 3.21 6.82 -7.00
C CYS A 760 4.02 6.36 -5.77
N GLY A 761 3.93 5.07 -5.41
CA GLY A 761 4.57 4.49 -4.25
C GLY A 761 3.76 4.70 -2.97
N PRO A 762 4.41 4.64 -1.79
CA PRO A 762 3.74 4.88 -0.52
C PRO A 762 3.09 6.27 -0.49
N THR A 763 1.78 6.33 -0.24
CA THR A 763 1.00 7.59 -0.28
C THR A 763 0.73 8.22 1.10
N ASP A 764 1.52 7.87 2.12
CA ASP A 764 1.47 8.51 3.44
C ASP A 764 1.49 10.04 3.32
N LEU A 765 0.54 10.69 3.99
CA LEU A 765 0.42 12.15 4.00
C LEU A 765 1.01 12.75 5.28
N ASN A 766 1.59 13.95 5.16
CA ASN A 766 2.04 14.77 6.29
C ASN A 766 0.86 15.53 6.94
N GLU A 767 1.14 16.35 7.95
CA GLU A 767 0.10 17.12 8.66
C GLU A 767 -0.64 18.15 7.78
N SER A 768 -0.01 18.56 6.68
CA SER A 768 -0.57 19.45 5.65
C SER A 768 -1.32 18.72 4.53
N GLY A 769 -1.41 17.39 4.59
CA GLY A 769 -2.08 16.59 3.56
C GLY A 769 -1.21 16.29 2.33
N ASP A 770 0.10 16.55 2.38
CA ASP A 770 1.01 16.33 1.24
C ASP A 770 1.77 15.01 1.40
N MET A 771 2.20 14.41 0.29
CA MET A 771 3.02 13.20 0.36
C MET A 771 4.26 13.42 1.23
N LYS A 772 4.39 12.55 2.23
CA LYS A 772 5.41 12.65 3.28
C LYS A 772 6.79 12.19 2.81
N TYR A 773 6.83 11.30 1.83
CA TYR A 773 8.05 10.66 1.36
C TYR A 773 8.08 10.61 -0.16
N GLY A 774 9.29 10.49 -0.71
CA GLY A 774 9.48 10.16 -2.11
C GLY A 774 10.88 10.44 -2.61
N SER A 775 10.97 10.56 -3.93
CA SER A 775 12.24 10.85 -4.59
C SER A 775 12.04 11.80 -5.76
N TYR A 776 13.04 12.64 -5.99
CA TYR A 776 13.17 13.42 -7.20
C TYR A 776 14.19 12.76 -8.12
N GLY A 777 13.78 12.36 -9.31
CA GLY A 777 14.68 11.95 -10.38
C GLY A 777 15.04 13.14 -11.26
N PHE A 778 16.27 13.15 -11.76
CA PHE A 778 16.72 14.14 -12.74
C PHE A 778 16.95 13.44 -14.06
N SER A 779 16.31 13.94 -15.12
CA SER A 779 16.44 13.34 -16.46
C SER A 779 17.08 14.32 -17.43
N ALA A 780 17.81 13.79 -18.40
CA ALA A 780 18.35 14.53 -19.53
C ALA A 780 18.06 13.77 -20.82
N LEU A 781 18.16 14.47 -21.96
CA LEU A 781 17.98 13.85 -23.27
C LEU A 781 19.20 13.04 -23.66
N ARG A 782 18.99 11.77 -24.04
CA ARG A 782 20.02 10.87 -24.55
C ARG A 782 19.63 10.31 -25.90
N ARG A 783 20.66 10.07 -26.73
CA ARG A 783 20.51 9.42 -28.02
C ARG A 783 20.39 7.90 -27.82
N THR A 784 19.33 7.31 -28.34
CA THR A 784 19.16 5.86 -28.49
C THR A 784 19.57 5.43 -29.90
N GLU A 785 19.51 4.12 -30.20
CA GLU A 785 19.90 3.60 -31.52
C GLU A 785 19.20 4.33 -32.70
N ASN A 786 17.94 4.76 -32.50
CA ASN A 786 17.13 5.34 -33.57
C ASN A 786 16.42 6.67 -33.22
N ALA A 787 16.51 7.18 -31.98
CA ALA A 787 15.77 8.37 -31.54
C ALA A 787 16.47 9.10 -30.36
N TYR A 788 15.82 10.13 -29.81
CA TYR A 788 16.16 10.70 -28.51
C TYR A 788 15.07 10.36 -27.49
N ALA A 789 15.48 10.12 -26.24
CA ALA A 789 14.57 9.86 -25.15
C ALA A 789 15.06 10.55 -23.87
N TRP A 790 14.12 10.84 -22.97
CA TRP A 790 14.41 11.24 -21.61
C TRP A 790 14.92 10.04 -20.83
N ASP A 791 16.08 10.19 -20.20
CA ASP A 791 16.69 9.15 -19.38
C ASP A 791 17.15 9.74 -18.05
N TYR A 792 16.98 8.99 -16.96
CA TYR A 792 17.42 9.44 -15.65
C TYR A 792 18.96 9.50 -15.61
N THR A 793 19.47 10.57 -15.03
CA THR A 793 20.91 10.79 -14.87
C THR A 793 21.32 10.74 -13.41
N SER A 794 20.40 11.02 -12.48
CA SER A 794 20.65 11.03 -11.04
C SER A 794 19.32 11.09 -10.27
N GLY A 795 19.37 10.94 -8.94
CA GLY A 795 18.19 11.06 -8.08
C GLY A 795 18.51 11.66 -6.72
N TYR A 796 17.47 12.15 -6.05
CA TYR A 796 17.49 12.71 -4.71
C TYR A 796 16.35 12.07 -3.91
N PHE A 797 16.64 11.64 -2.68
CA PHE A 797 15.70 10.92 -1.83
C PHE A 797 15.42 11.72 -0.56
N PHE A 798 14.16 11.85 -0.19
CA PHE A 798 13.76 12.41 1.10
C PHE A 798 12.82 11.42 1.79
N GLY A 799 13.21 10.94 2.97
CA GLY A 799 12.39 10.03 3.78
C GLY A 799 13.06 8.72 4.21
N LEU A 800 12.34 8.02 5.10
CA LEU A 800 12.44 6.68 5.72
C LEU A 800 13.79 6.02 6.07
N THR A 801 14.95 6.58 5.72
CA THR A 801 16.27 6.19 6.26
C THR A 801 17.23 7.39 6.45
N GLY A 802 16.71 8.62 6.63
CA GLY A 802 17.53 9.82 6.83
C GLY A 802 17.83 10.59 5.55
N ASN A 803 18.49 11.74 5.67
CA ASN A 803 18.85 12.62 4.55
C ASN A 803 20.09 12.06 3.83
N TYR A 804 19.92 11.00 3.04
CA TYR A 804 21.01 10.45 2.25
C TYR A 804 21.08 11.09 0.87
N PHE A 805 22.29 11.51 0.53
CA PHE A 805 22.62 12.07 -0.75
C PHE A 805 23.31 11.01 -1.63
N ARG A 806 22.75 10.65 -2.79
CA ARG A 806 23.41 9.80 -3.79
C ARG A 806 23.13 10.28 -5.22
N ILE A 807 24.09 11.00 -5.81
CA ILE A 807 24.17 11.06 -7.29
C ILE A 807 24.51 9.65 -7.76
N ILE A 808 23.64 9.09 -8.58
CA ILE A 808 23.99 7.95 -9.42
C ILE A 808 24.75 8.58 -10.60
N GLU A 809 26.05 8.35 -10.75
CA GLU A 809 26.76 8.87 -11.94
C GLU A 809 26.15 8.24 -13.20
N PRO A 810 26.09 8.95 -14.35
CA PRO A 810 25.53 8.45 -15.60
C PRO A 810 25.93 7.02 -16.00
N GLU A 811 27.15 6.60 -15.67
CA GLU A 811 27.69 5.26 -15.97
C GLU A 811 27.15 4.15 -15.05
N SER A 812 26.64 4.50 -13.87
CA SER A 812 26.23 3.54 -12.83
C SER A 812 24.79 3.01 -12.95
N LEU A 813 24.00 3.52 -13.90
CA LEU A 813 22.68 2.96 -14.29
C LEU A 813 22.77 1.81 -15.30
N ILE A 814 24.00 1.44 -15.72
CA ILE A 814 24.23 0.36 -16.68
C ILE A 814 24.38 -0.96 -15.90
N PRO A 815 23.48 -1.96 -16.05
CA PRO A 815 23.82 -3.34 -15.72
C PRO A 815 25.07 -3.71 -16.53
N SER A 816 26.06 -4.32 -15.89
CA SER A 816 27.42 -4.62 -16.38
C SER A 816 27.54 -5.51 -17.63
N HIS A 817 26.53 -5.56 -18.50
CA HIS A 817 26.51 -6.32 -19.74
C HIS A 817 26.45 -5.47 -21.02
N ALA A 818 26.44 -4.14 -20.94
CA ALA A 818 26.43 -3.27 -22.13
C ALA A 818 27.77 -2.52 -22.40
N ASN A 819 28.89 -3.01 -21.86
CA ASN A 819 30.23 -2.48 -22.16
C ASN A 819 30.79 -3.03 -23.47
N GLN A 820 30.25 -2.56 -24.60
CA GLN A 820 31.01 -2.32 -25.82
C GLN A 820 30.24 -1.25 -26.56
N TRP A 821 30.85 -0.08 -26.82
CA TRP A 821 30.92 0.56 -28.14
C TRP A 821 31.86 1.77 -28.02
N GLU A 822 32.98 1.65 -28.73
CA GLU A 822 34.10 2.58 -28.73
C GLU A 822 33.70 3.96 -29.29
N LEU A 823 34.30 4.98 -28.69
CA LEU A 823 34.47 6.32 -29.26
C LEU A 823 34.98 6.23 -30.70
N PHE A 824 34.26 6.80 -31.65
CA PHE A 824 34.87 7.27 -32.89
C PHE A 824 34.33 8.66 -33.25
N GLU A 825 35.28 9.47 -33.72
CA GLU A 825 35.33 10.93 -33.91
C GLU A 825 34.14 11.62 -34.58
#